data_AF-A0A6A4ZWY6-F1
#
_entry.id   AF-A0A6A4ZWY6-F1
#
_cell.length_a   1.000
_cell.length_b   1.000
_cell.length_c   1.000
_cell.angle_alpha   90.00
_cell.angle_beta   90.00
_cell.angle_gamma   90.00
#
_symmetry.space_group_name_H-M   'P 1'
#
loop_
_entity.id
_entity.type
_entity.pdbx_description
1 polymer ?
#
loop_
_entity_poly.entity_id
_entity_poly.type
_entity_poly.pdbx_seq_one_letter_code
_entity_poly.pdbx_strand_id
1 'polypeptide(L)'
;MIAPAPNSTDPATAFRFVDKRKIESSTRERLIIVAGVGYIILTLSSSVYFVVLARPSLANNLYWAHYNTSCTESYLIDIANVKLSTTGHDVLNLLAPDASMRKNYANAAQSQPTFEPGYARRVLFTELNTVHQAILNIRRSPNQWWFDAQYCWVDFNQTWDVAHTAARSLRCRQRYQDNGASYIEGLLRNIDWHGFLGICGDWWNKVVAAELQRTPVGVQWLADRPSASLELDVNAEVAHWHSWNLTRYDLQWQNKFVAAMAETLVAENALTFQTSMQLKLISPAQGPWTSVLLFWNFQNDLWMSYLCNVSVVRSAANHFDVAGPSVTSLYGLQDAEGEYAQQTSVFYTKLGPFGSADALYTTLPSSLVQLYTTFKTTLYQLLTSTPIFHAQFDTIYGFGFTPFPPVFTADPNVTFFGGSPLCLHNGPTVYPQTQFSFEDACGSQSQLTFSASNHAMLFALLVSGATQLDTICFQSTIGCMQVLSQALAVLSNFASPFASIQALTNQAFTDTPPIELFQYAQNTTDNSWLMLHQPLLTSDVNWSFFGWLALFDWIQGTREVIRFEGDVTTLVLISEASAPVVLATGNDNQSNSTILYYMLLYTTIASAFVGIGGVFYTFVHGCQISGRNLFLFNRVAGSVWIGRPLLLVRALVASIVLGTCQDQLMLLPDGGYSKFTAAPRSIWSSMVVAGEATWVSYVIGDVLLVSMHASSAKVIAPMASTLAWLAIVILDYAFPVTLTAQLNRKCTADNTYQYLHCQSGSIRVGSWPRIAIVFLLQIGSLVVAIFVVCLLQRRLQGGKCQTRPSLVLHGAANAFLYRRLDDNKHNNVWQLDDATLLLCGLISFTWRHHMYTFDIKRWVFLDAKHNIQMHQQSALLFENPHLANATQVVPVDVAVGSTTERHPRRRVVIFGLIYVLLSTVGSVSYIVLSTVNFANDFYWVTFNMTGHHVAIANWFNENVMLSRTLFAFRLDDLRCSSMQLEFSDMTQQVRSSPWLAPRLQFEDLTGVLPAIQGLRQSNPCLGPWIMTQYCWVDFGRQWPMANSQARQTRCASSVTNGAIYLEALLRNLDWNVWTSCWGSSFDIAFGTTLRSTSAGQAWLRMTETNYLTTSIADEVSYWSHANIQHYTVQWQNYKSTG
;
A
#
# COMPACT_ATOMS: atom_id res chain seq x y z
N MET A 1 40.92 32.97 23.13
CA MET A 1 41.35 34.32 23.54
C MET A 1 41.90 34.23 24.95
N ILE A 2 43.21 34.48 25.11
CA ILE A 2 43.88 34.48 26.42
C ILE A 2 43.90 35.95 26.88
N ALA A 3 43.35 36.24 28.07
CA ALA A 3 43.44 37.56 28.66
C ALA A 3 44.82 37.76 29.31
N PRO A 4 45.44 38.95 29.22
CA PRO A 4 46.81 39.17 29.72
C PRO A 4 46.84 39.31 31.25
N ALA A 5 47.90 38.76 31.85
CA ALA A 5 48.18 38.82 33.28
C ALA A 5 48.94 40.10 33.69
N PRO A 6 48.78 40.61 34.92
CA PRO A 6 49.76 41.52 35.52
C PRO A 6 50.81 40.72 36.33
N ASN A 7 52.07 41.14 36.18
CA ASN A 7 53.26 40.58 36.84
C ASN A 7 53.20 40.66 38.36
N SER A 8 53.63 39.59 39.04
CA SER A 8 53.95 39.61 40.48
C SER A 8 55.36 39.08 40.71
N THR A 9 56.17 39.87 41.42
CA THR A 9 57.51 39.56 41.92
C THR A 9 57.48 38.79 43.24
N ASP A 10 58.35 37.79 43.30
CA ASP A 10 59.01 37.06 44.39
C ASP A 10 58.29 36.15 45.42
N PRO A 11 58.87 34.94 45.69
CA PRO A 11 58.35 33.94 46.61
C PRO A 11 59.15 33.82 47.91
N ALA A 12 58.49 33.62 49.06
CA ALA A 12 59.03 32.88 50.21
C ALA A 12 58.00 32.76 51.34
N THR A 13 57.55 31.55 51.67
CA THR A 13 57.60 31.01 53.05
C THR A 13 57.03 29.59 53.17
N ALA A 14 57.91 28.68 53.62
CA ALA A 14 57.76 27.54 54.52
C ALA A 14 56.52 26.61 54.44
N PHE A 15 56.78 25.39 53.94
CA PHE A 15 55.97 24.18 54.12
C PHE A 15 56.03 23.66 55.57
N ARG A 16 54.88 23.35 56.18
CA ARG A 16 54.75 22.41 57.31
C ARG A 16 53.83 21.26 56.89
N PHE A 17 54.35 20.04 56.99
CA PHE A 17 53.61 18.78 56.81
C PHE A 17 52.56 18.61 57.93
N VAL A 18 51.32 18.26 57.56
CA VAL A 18 50.29 17.76 58.47
C VAL A 18 49.88 16.35 58.04
N ASP A 19 49.83 15.46 59.02
CA ASP A 19 49.63 14.02 58.92
C ASP A 19 48.33 13.57 58.23
N LYS A 20 48.43 12.43 57.54
CA LYS A 20 47.34 11.68 56.90
C LYS A 20 46.32 11.18 57.94
N ARG A 21 45.21 11.91 58.15
CA ARG A 21 43.98 11.28 58.67
C ARG A 21 43.17 10.71 57.51
N LYS A 22 43.16 9.38 57.39
CA LYS A 22 42.13 8.64 56.63
C LYS A 22 40.77 9.02 57.23
N ILE A 23 39.99 9.82 56.52
CA ILE A 23 38.57 9.98 56.82
C ILE A 23 37.91 8.65 56.46
N GLU A 24 37.56 7.87 57.47
CA GLU A 24 36.72 6.69 57.29
C GLU A 24 35.33 7.17 56.82
N SER A 25 35.07 7.02 55.52
CA SER A 25 33.73 7.23 54.96
C SER A 25 32.76 6.29 55.67
N SER A 26 31.70 6.83 56.28
CA SER A 26 30.62 6.06 56.89
C SER A 26 30.10 4.99 55.93
N THR A 27 29.80 3.78 56.42
CA THR A 27 29.20 2.69 55.64
C THR A 27 27.96 3.15 54.84
N ARG A 28 27.21 4.12 55.37
CA ARG A 28 26.07 4.76 54.72
C ARG A 28 26.45 5.59 53.49
N GLU A 29 27.55 6.34 53.53
CA GLU A 29 28.02 7.13 52.39
C GLU A 29 28.52 6.22 51.26
N ARG A 30 29.25 5.15 51.59
CA ARG A 30 29.66 4.14 50.59
C ARG A 30 28.46 3.49 49.91
N LEU A 31 27.41 3.17 50.67
CA LEU A 31 26.19 2.56 50.13
C LEU A 31 25.43 3.53 49.21
N ILE A 32 25.40 4.82 49.54
CA ILE A 32 24.82 5.88 48.68
C ILE A 32 25.64 6.05 47.38
N ILE A 33 26.97 5.95 47.45
CA ILE A 33 27.84 6.04 46.26
C ILE A 33 27.64 4.84 45.35
N VAL A 34 27.60 3.62 45.91
CA VAL A 34 27.30 2.40 45.15
C VAL A 34 25.92 2.48 44.50
N ALA A 35 24.91 2.96 45.24
CA ALA A 35 23.58 3.18 44.68
C ALA A 35 23.55 4.26 43.59
N GLY A 36 24.34 5.33 43.73
CA GLY A 36 24.48 6.39 42.72
C GLY A 36 25.20 5.93 41.45
N VAL A 37 26.24 5.10 41.58
CA VAL A 37 26.90 4.44 40.44
C VAL A 37 25.94 3.45 39.78
N GLY A 38 25.20 2.66 40.57
CA GLY A 38 24.15 1.79 40.07
C GLY A 38 23.06 2.54 39.30
N TYR A 39 22.66 3.72 39.77
CA TYR A 39 21.72 4.60 39.06
C TYR A 39 22.28 5.08 37.71
N ILE A 40 23.55 5.51 37.64
CA ILE A 40 24.18 5.93 36.38
C ILE A 40 24.24 4.74 35.40
N ILE A 41 24.64 3.56 35.86
CA ILE A 41 24.66 2.36 34.99
C ILE A 41 23.25 2.07 34.49
N LEU A 42 22.25 2.04 35.38
CA LEU A 42 20.86 1.75 35.01
C LEU A 42 20.29 2.77 34.01
N THR A 43 20.53 4.06 34.22
CA THR A 43 20.01 5.10 33.32
C THR A 43 20.69 5.09 31.96
N LEU A 44 22.00 4.81 31.90
CA LEU A 44 22.71 4.66 30.64
C LEU A 44 22.26 3.40 29.89
N SER A 45 22.13 2.26 30.58
CA SER A 45 21.59 1.03 30.00
C SER A 45 20.15 1.24 29.51
N SER A 46 19.32 1.97 30.24
CA SER A 46 17.95 2.32 29.82
C SER A 46 17.95 3.23 28.59
N SER A 47 18.87 4.20 28.52
CA SER A 47 19.02 5.10 27.36
C SER A 47 19.46 4.36 26.11
N VAL A 48 20.35 3.36 26.24
CA VAL A 48 20.75 2.47 25.12
C VAL A 48 19.59 1.57 24.73
N TYR A 49 18.90 0.97 25.70
CA TYR A 49 17.74 0.12 25.47
C TYR A 49 16.60 0.88 24.78
N PHE A 50 16.37 2.17 25.10
CA PHE A 50 15.41 3.00 24.40
C PHE A 50 15.75 3.17 22.90
N VAL A 51 17.02 3.38 22.55
CA VAL A 51 17.42 3.46 21.13
C VAL A 51 17.11 2.15 20.41
N VAL A 52 17.33 1.00 21.07
CA VAL A 52 16.97 -0.32 20.53
C VAL A 52 15.45 -0.47 20.39
N LEU A 53 14.66 0.01 21.35
CA LEU A 53 13.19 -0.02 21.31
C LEU A 53 12.60 0.92 20.24
N ALA A 54 13.18 2.10 20.04
CA ALA A 54 12.69 3.09 19.10
C ALA A 54 13.09 2.77 17.64
N ARG A 55 14.17 2.00 17.43
CA ARG A 55 14.69 1.69 16.10
C ARG A 55 13.65 1.07 15.15
N PRO A 56 12.85 0.06 15.53
CA PRO A 56 11.85 -0.52 14.64
C PRO A 56 10.77 0.48 14.23
N SER A 57 10.32 1.36 15.14
CA SER A 57 9.36 2.42 14.82
C SER A 57 9.97 3.48 13.91
N LEU A 58 11.25 3.82 14.06
CA LEU A 58 11.94 4.81 13.23
C LEU A 58 12.50 4.24 11.92
N ALA A 59 12.14 3.02 11.53
CA ALA A 59 12.57 2.43 10.26
C ALA A 59 11.76 2.93 9.06
N ASN A 60 10.57 3.49 9.29
CA ASN A 60 9.63 3.96 8.26
C ASN A 60 8.96 5.29 8.66
N ASN A 61 8.38 5.97 7.67
CA ASN A 61 7.70 7.27 7.84
C ASN A 61 6.36 7.18 8.59
N LEU A 62 5.79 5.97 8.72
CA LEU A 62 4.54 5.73 9.47
C LEU A 62 4.78 5.62 10.98
N TYR A 63 6.04 5.58 11.41
CA TYR A 63 6.45 5.31 12.80
C TYR A 63 5.96 3.97 13.36
N TRP A 64 5.60 3.04 12.47
CA TRP A 64 5.04 1.74 12.81
C TRP A 64 6.16 0.72 13.01
N ALA A 65 6.25 0.12 14.20
CA ALA A 65 7.26 -0.90 14.46
C ALA A 65 7.10 -2.10 13.50
N HIS A 66 8.21 -2.52 12.88
CA HIS A 66 8.29 -3.70 11.99
C HIS A 66 7.43 -3.62 10.72
N TYR A 67 6.97 -2.43 10.32
CA TYR A 67 6.35 -2.26 9.02
C TYR A 67 7.36 -2.47 7.90
N ASN A 68 6.97 -3.30 6.92
CA ASN A 68 7.74 -3.58 5.73
C ASN A 68 6.81 -3.61 4.51
N THR A 69 7.22 -2.98 3.40
CA THR A 69 6.46 -2.91 2.15
C THR A 69 6.22 -4.30 1.55
N SER A 70 7.19 -5.21 1.66
CA SER A 70 7.06 -6.55 1.10
C SER A 70 6.25 -7.52 1.95
N CYS A 71 5.99 -7.22 3.23
CA CYS A 71 5.33 -8.15 4.15
C CYS A 71 4.03 -7.55 4.72
N THR A 72 4.16 -6.49 5.54
CA THR A 72 3.06 -5.88 6.29
C THR A 72 2.09 -5.17 5.35
N GLU A 73 2.62 -4.40 4.41
CA GLU A 73 1.82 -3.69 3.40
C GLU A 73 1.12 -4.66 2.47
N SER A 74 1.83 -5.66 1.92
CA SER A 74 1.19 -6.68 1.09
C SER A 74 0.03 -7.41 1.80
N TYR A 75 0.20 -7.78 3.07
CA TYR A 75 -0.88 -8.37 3.86
C TYR A 75 -2.07 -7.41 4.02
N LEU A 76 -1.80 -6.13 4.29
CA LEU A 76 -2.84 -5.10 4.40
C LEU A 76 -3.59 -4.91 3.09
N ILE A 77 -2.89 -4.94 1.96
CA ILE A 77 -3.48 -4.85 0.62
C ILE A 77 -4.40 -6.05 0.37
N ASP A 78 -3.90 -7.26 0.61
CA ASP A 78 -4.68 -8.49 0.41
C ASP A 78 -5.94 -8.54 1.28
N ILE A 79 -5.84 -8.22 2.59
CA ILE A 79 -7.01 -8.23 3.47
C ILE A 79 -8.01 -7.11 3.12
N ALA A 80 -7.53 -5.93 2.73
CA ALA A 80 -8.38 -4.84 2.27
C ALA A 80 -9.11 -5.25 0.97
N ASN A 81 -8.43 -5.88 0.02
CA ASN A 81 -9.02 -6.35 -1.23
C ASN A 81 -10.09 -7.42 -0.98
N VAL A 82 -9.84 -8.38 -0.08
CA VAL A 82 -10.85 -9.38 0.32
C VAL A 82 -12.08 -8.70 0.95
N LYS A 83 -11.92 -7.67 1.77
CA LYS A 83 -13.04 -6.98 2.43
C LYS A 83 -13.82 -6.06 1.49
N LEU A 84 -13.12 -5.37 0.60
CA LEU A 84 -13.71 -4.55 -0.47
C LEU A 84 -14.50 -5.37 -1.49
N SER A 85 -14.27 -6.70 -1.54
CA SER A 85 -15.09 -7.62 -2.35
C SER A 85 -16.55 -7.67 -1.89
N THR A 86 -16.83 -7.52 -0.59
CA THR A 86 -18.20 -7.67 -0.03
C THR A 86 -18.78 -6.37 0.52
N THR A 87 -17.94 -5.44 0.99
CA THR A 87 -18.39 -4.18 1.60
C THR A 87 -17.50 -3.01 1.18
N GLY A 88 -18.09 -1.89 0.76
CA GLY A 88 -17.36 -0.65 0.47
C GLY A 88 -17.26 0.33 1.66
N HIS A 89 -18.08 0.11 2.69
CA HIS A 89 -18.25 1.00 3.84
C HIS A 89 -18.38 0.17 5.13
N ASP A 90 -17.32 0.06 5.91
CA ASP A 90 -17.37 -0.63 7.21
C ASP A 90 -16.14 -0.29 8.08
N VAL A 91 -16.22 -0.60 9.37
CA VAL A 91 -15.08 -0.59 10.29
C VAL A 91 -14.33 -1.91 10.16
N LEU A 92 -13.08 -1.85 9.70
CA LEU A 92 -12.24 -3.02 9.51
C LEU A 92 -11.48 -3.35 10.79
N ASN A 93 -11.91 -4.40 11.49
CA ASN A 93 -11.18 -4.94 12.64
C ASN A 93 -10.07 -5.90 12.18
N LEU A 94 -8.84 -5.39 12.05
CA LEU A 94 -7.67 -6.17 11.63
C LEU A 94 -7.21 -7.23 12.65
N LEU A 95 -7.74 -7.21 13.87
CA LEU A 95 -7.46 -8.21 14.92
C LEU A 95 -8.55 -9.29 15.00
N ALA A 96 -9.62 -9.20 14.21
CA ALA A 96 -10.71 -10.16 14.21
C ALA A 96 -10.28 -11.54 13.67
N PRO A 97 -10.93 -12.65 14.03
CA PRO A 97 -10.58 -14.00 13.55
C PRO A 97 -10.57 -14.12 12.02
N ASP A 98 -11.49 -13.43 11.36
CA ASP A 98 -11.69 -13.39 9.92
C ASP A 98 -10.70 -12.47 9.18
N ALA A 99 -9.91 -11.68 9.91
CA ALA A 99 -8.72 -11.00 9.40
C ALA A 99 -7.51 -11.94 9.40
N SER A 100 -7.63 -13.11 8.77
CA SER A 100 -6.53 -14.08 8.64
C SER A 100 -6.39 -14.57 7.21
N MET A 101 -5.15 -14.60 6.72
CA MET A 101 -4.82 -14.94 5.33
C MET A 101 -4.00 -16.22 5.28
N ARG A 102 -4.43 -17.20 4.47
CA ARG A 102 -3.70 -18.44 4.19
C ARG A 102 -2.56 -18.19 3.20
N LYS A 103 -1.60 -17.37 3.60
CA LYS A 103 -0.46 -16.93 2.79
C LYS A 103 0.71 -16.57 3.70
N ASN A 104 1.91 -16.94 3.29
CA ASN A 104 3.13 -16.64 4.04
C ASN A 104 3.74 -15.32 3.53
N TYR A 105 3.60 -14.27 4.33
CA TYR A 105 4.15 -12.95 4.00
C TYR A 105 5.60 -12.76 4.45
N ALA A 106 6.21 -13.74 5.14
CA ALA A 106 7.62 -13.67 5.52
C ALA A 106 8.57 -13.85 4.32
N ASN A 107 8.10 -14.44 3.22
CA ASN A 107 8.88 -14.64 2.00
C ASN A 107 8.44 -13.66 0.91
N ALA A 108 9.34 -12.77 0.49
CA ALA A 108 9.08 -11.71 -0.50
C ALA A 108 8.59 -12.24 -1.87
N ALA A 109 8.98 -13.47 -2.26
CA ALA A 109 8.53 -14.09 -3.50
C ALA A 109 7.07 -14.56 -3.44
N GLN A 110 6.58 -14.90 -2.24
CA GLN A 110 5.21 -15.39 -2.00
C GLN A 110 4.27 -14.29 -1.48
N SER A 111 4.78 -13.10 -1.19
CA SER A 111 4.04 -12.01 -0.56
C SER A 111 3.44 -11.00 -1.53
N GLN A 112 3.53 -11.21 -2.85
CA GLN A 112 2.98 -10.26 -3.83
C GLN A 112 1.45 -10.18 -3.71
N PRO A 113 0.86 -9.00 -3.44
CA PRO A 113 -0.58 -8.87 -3.27
C PRO A 113 -1.33 -9.10 -4.57
N THR A 114 -2.57 -9.59 -4.46
CA THR A 114 -3.40 -9.97 -5.60
C THR A 114 -4.82 -9.41 -5.50
N PHE A 115 -5.47 -9.21 -6.63
CA PHE A 115 -6.87 -8.79 -6.70
C PHE A 115 -7.57 -9.26 -7.97
N GLU A 116 -8.90 -9.31 -7.95
CA GLU A 116 -9.68 -9.81 -9.08
C GLU A 116 -9.83 -8.77 -10.20
N PRO A 117 -9.62 -9.14 -11.48
CA PRO A 117 -9.69 -8.19 -12.61
C PRO A 117 -11.11 -7.67 -12.87
N GLY A 118 -12.15 -8.46 -12.53
CA GLY A 118 -13.55 -8.05 -12.66
C GLY A 118 -13.99 -6.96 -11.67
N TYR A 119 -13.17 -6.65 -10.66
CA TYR A 119 -13.52 -5.70 -9.60
C TYR A 119 -13.82 -4.29 -10.13
N ALA A 120 -13.02 -3.78 -11.06
CA ALA A 120 -13.22 -2.45 -11.63
C ALA A 120 -14.57 -2.34 -12.35
N ARG A 121 -14.93 -3.36 -13.15
CA ARG A 121 -16.23 -3.44 -13.83
C ARG A 121 -17.39 -3.51 -12.85
N ARG A 122 -17.25 -4.30 -11.79
CA ARG A 122 -18.27 -4.38 -10.75
C ARG A 122 -18.54 -3.00 -10.14
N VAL A 123 -17.49 -2.30 -9.68
CA VAL A 123 -17.63 -0.94 -9.12
C VAL A 123 -18.26 0.02 -10.13
N LEU A 124 -17.82 -0.04 -11.39
CA LEU A 124 -18.36 0.77 -12.48
C LEU A 124 -19.87 0.56 -12.66
N PHE A 125 -20.32 -0.68 -12.82
CA PHE A 125 -21.70 -0.99 -13.16
C PHE A 125 -22.66 -1.04 -11.95
N THR A 126 -22.15 -1.15 -10.72
CA THR A 126 -23.01 -1.27 -9.52
C THR A 126 -22.98 -0.05 -8.59
N GLU A 127 -21.90 0.74 -8.58
CA GLU A 127 -21.77 1.88 -7.65
C GLU A 127 -21.69 3.23 -8.38
N LEU A 128 -21.15 3.26 -9.60
CA LEU A 128 -21.06 4.47 -10.41
C LEU A 128 -22.24 4.65 -11.37
N ASN A 129 -23.23 3.75 -11.37
CA ASN A 129 -24.43 3.80 -12.23
C ASN A 129 -25.51 4.79 -11.77
N THR A 130 -25.16 5.79 -10.95
CA THR A 130 -26.11 6.82 -10.49
C THR A 130 -26.16 8.00 -11.45
N VAL A 131 -27.31 8.67 -11.56
CA VAL A 131 -27.48 9.86 -12.43
C VAL A 131 -26.47 10.96 -12.10
N HIS A 132 -26.22 11.20 -10.81
CA HIS A 132 -25.24 12.20 -10.36
C HIS A 132 -23.82 11.91 -10.85
N GLN A 133 -23.35 10.67 -10.72
CA GLN A 133 -22.03 10.28 -11.21
C GLN A 133 -21.99 10.30 -12.74
N ALA A 134 -23.05 9.85 -13.42
CA ALA A 134 -23.14 9.88 -14.87
C ALA A 134 -22.98 11.30 -15.44
N ILE A 135 -23.71 12.29 -14.91
CA ILE A 135 -23.60 13.69 -15.35
C ILE A 135 -22.19 14.23 -15.15
N LEU A 136 -21.56 13.96 -14.00
CA LEU A 136 -20.18 14.36 -13.74
C LEU A 136 -19.21 13.74 -14.76
N ASN A 137 -19.37 12.46 -15.06
CA ASN A 137 -18.48 11.73 -15.96
C ASN A 137 -18.67 12.15 -17.43
N ILE A 138 -19.92 12.36 -17.87
CA ILE A 138 -20.22 12.88 -19.22
C ILE A 138 -19.55 14.24 -19.41
N ARG A 139 -19.72 15.17 -18.46
CA ARG A 139 -19.18 16.53 -18.57
C ARG A 139 -17.65 16.57 -18.47
N ARG A 140 -17.02 15.65 -17.75
CA ARG A 140 -15.55 15.58 -17.58
C ARG A 140 -14.82 14.85 -18.70
N SER A 141 -15.48 13.92 -19.40
CA SER A 141 -14.83 13.13 -20.43
C SER A 141 -14.36 14.01 -21.59
N PRO A 142 -13.16 13.80 -22.16
CA PRO A 142 -12.76 14.42 -23.43
C PRO A 142 -13.53 13.83 -24.63
N ASN A 143 -14.04 12.60 -24.51
CA ASN A 143 -14.77 11.87 -25.55
C ASN A 143 -16.26 11.76 -25.18
N GLN A 144 -16.91 12.91 -24.99
CA GLN A 144 -18.22 13.03 -24.32
C GLN A 144 -19.37 12.28 -24.98
N TRP A 145 -19.24 11.78 -26.22
CA TRP A 145 -20.31 11.10 -26.98
C TRP A 145 -20.02 9.61 -27.24
N TRP A 146 -18.92 9.05 -26.73
CA TRP A 146 -18.51 7.65 -27.01
C TRP A 146 -18.92 6.63 -25.93
N PHE A 147 -20.06 6.84 -25.27
CA PHE A 147 -20.55 5.91 -24.25
C PHE A 147 -21.17 4.64 -24.87
N ASP A 148 -20.95 3.49 -24.25
CA ASP A 148 -21.60 2.22 -24.59
C ASP A 148 -23.05 2.19 -24.06
N ALA A 149 -23.84 3.17 -24.49
CA ALA A 149 -25.25 3.32 -24.20
C ALA A 149 -26.06 2.96 -25.44
N GLN A 150 -26.93 1.96 -25.33
CA GLN A 150 -27.83 1.59 -26.41
C GLN A 150 -29.17 2.32 -26.24
N TYR A 151 -29.32 3.43 -26.94
CA TYR A 151 -30.46 4.32 -26.77
C TYR A 151 -31.79 3.68 -27.20
N CYS A 152 -32.87 4.10 -26.56
CA CYS A 152 -34.24 3.72 -26.88
C CYS A 152 -35.03 4.92 -27.43
N TRP A 153 -34.74 6.13 -26.93
CA TRP A 153 -35.43 7.36 -27.34
C TRP A 153 -34.48 8.53 -27.55
N VAL A 154 -34.92 9.48 -28.37
CA VAL A 154 -34.23 10.76 -28.55
C VAL A 154 -34.49 11.68 -27.35
N ASP A 155 -35.72 11.75 -26.85
CA ASP A 155 -36.21 12.72 -25.87
C ASP A 155 -36.76 12.06 -24.59
N PHE A 156 -36.78 12.78 -23.47
CA PHE A 156 -37.34 12.27 -22.21
C PHE A 156 -38.84 11.97 -22.26
N ASN A 157 -39.57 12.61 -23.17
CA ASN A 157 -41.00 12.37 -23.38
C ASN A 157 -41.28 11.12 -24.25
N GLN A 158 -40.23 10.36 -24.64
CA GLN A 158 -40.33 9.11 -25.40
C GLN A 158 -41.06 9.27 -26.75
N THR A 159 -40.97 10.46 -27.35
CA THR A 159 -41.69 10.83 -28.58
C THR A 159 -41.07 10.14 -29.80
N TRP A 160 -39.73 10.11 -29.87
CA TRP A 160 -39.00 9.52 -30.99
C TRP A 160 -38.25 8.27 -30.56
N ASP A 161 -38.72 7.13 -31.05
CA ASP A 161 -38.16 5.80 -30.80
C ASP A 161 -37.00 5.51 -31.76
N VAL A 162 -35.87 5.05 -31.23
CA VAL A 162 -34.63 4.74 -31.97
C VAL A 162 -34.14 3.31 -31.75
N ALA A 163 -34.95 2.44 -31.12
CA ALA A 163 -34.54 1.06 -30.93
C ALA A 163 -34.44 0.30 -32.27
N HIS A 164 -33.39 -0.53 -32.42
CA HIS A 164 -33.12 -1.28 -33.66
C HIS A 164 -34.25 -2.23 -34.08
N THR A 165 -35.05 -2.73 -33.12
CA THR A 165 -36.16 -3.64 -33.40
C THR A 165 -37.42 -3.25 -32.63
N ALA A 166 -38.58 -3.67 -33.13
CA ALA A 166 -39.86 -3.45 -32.47
C ALA A 166 -39.93 -4.15 -31.10
N ALA A 167 -39.36 -5.35 -30.99
CA ALA A 167 -39.31 -6.10 -29.74
C ALA A 167 -38.43 -5.40 -28.70
N ARG A 168 -37.27 -4.86 -29.10
CA ARG A 168 -36.44 -4.04 -28.21
C ARG A 168 -37.15 -2.75 -27.79
N SER A 169 -37.84 -2.07 -28.69
CA SER A 169 -38.66 -0.88 -28.35
C SER A 169 -39.68 -1.20 -27.24
N LEU A 170 -40.38 -2.34 -27.35
CA LEU A 170 -41.31 -2.79 -26.31
C LEU A 170 -40.59 -3.09 -24.99
N ARG A 171 -39.42 -3.74 -25.05
CA ARG A 171 -38.58 -4.02 -23.87
C ARG A 171 -38.11 -2.74 -23.18
N CYS A 172 -37.67 -1.73 -23.95
CA CYS A 172 -37.32 -0.41 -23.44
C CYS A 172 -38.47 0.20 -22.64
N ARG A 173 -39.69 0.21 -23.20
CA ARG A 173 -40.88 0.71 -22.51
C ARG A 173 -41.23 -0.11 -21.26
N GLN A 174 -40.90 -1.39 -21.20
CA GLN A 174 -41.23 -2.20 -20.03
C GLN A 174 -40.19 -2.11 -18.91
N ARG A 175 -38.90 -1.93 -19.24
CA ARG A 175 -37.79 -2.14 -18.30
C ARG A 175 -36.81 -0.97 -18.16
N TYR A 176 -36.74 -0.05 -19.11
CA TYR A 176 -35.66 0.96 -19.18
C TYR A 176 -36.14 2.40 -19.11
N GLN A 177 -37.42 2.65 -18.80
CA GLN A 177 -37.93 4.01 -18.69
C GLN A 177 -37.21 4.84 -17.62
N ASP A 178 -36.75 4.19 -16.55
CA ASP A 178 -36.04 4.80 -15.41
C ASP A 178 -34.52 4.93 -15.61
N ASN A 179 -34.00 4.42 -16.74
CA ASN A 179 -32.58 4.43 -17.08
C ASN A 179 -32.22 5.62 -17.96
N GLY A 180 -31.48 6.60 -17.43
CA GLY A 180 -31.02 7.77 -18.17
C GLY A 180 -30.12 7.42 -19.37
N ALA A 181 -29.45 6.26 -19.37
CA ALA A 181 -28.62 5.82 -20.50
C ALA A 181 -29.46 5.37 -21.72
N SER A 182 -30.78 5.29 -21.60
CA SER A 182 -31.68 4.97 -22.70
C SER A 182 -32.15 6.20 -23.49
N TYR A 183 -31.74 7.41 -23.10
CA TYR A 183 -32.20 8.68 -23.68
C TYR A 183 -31.04 9.52 -24.23
N ILE A 184 -31.09 9.83 -25.53
CA ILE A 184 -30.08 10.68 -26.18
C ILE A 184 -30.13 12.11 -25.62
N GLU A 185 -31.30 12.62 -25.24
CA GLU A 185 -31.46 13.95 -24.64
C GLU A 185 -30.60 14.14 -23.39
N GLY A 186 -30.52 13.13 -22.52
CA GLY A 186 -29.68 13.19 -21.32
C GLY A 186 -28.21 13.42 -21.67
N LEU A 187 -27.71 12.71 -22.69
CA LEU A 187 -26.38 12.95 -23.23
C LEU A 187 -26.24 14.38 -23.77
N LEU A 188 -27.11 14.79 -24.68
CA LEU A 188 -27.02 16.07 -25.40
C LEU A 188 -27.13 17.30 -24.49
N ARG A 189 -27.85 17.20 -23.36
CA ARG A 189 -27.91 18.25 -22.34
C ARG A 189 -26.60 18.43 -21.57
N ASN A 190 -25.73 17.41 -21.57
CA ASN A 190 -24.52 17.35 -20.74
C ASN A 190 -23.21 17.38 -21.53
N ILE A 191 -23.27 17.63 -22.84
CA ILE A 191 -22.11 17.80 -23.72
C ILE A 191 -22.18 19.16 -24.42
N ASP A 192 -21.05 19.63 -24.95
CA ASP A 192 -21.05 20.80 -25.85
C ASP A 192 -21.75 20.47 -27.17
N TRP A 193 -22.93 21.06 -27.37
CA TRP A 193 -23.75 20.86 -28.56
C TRP A 193 -23.03 21.26 -29.87
N HIS A 194 -22.27 22.35 -29.87
CA HIS A 194 -21.58 22.82 -31.07
C HIS A 194 -20.38 21.92 -31.39
N GLY A 195 -19.62 21.49 -30.38
CA GLY A 195 -18.57 20.48 -30.52
C GLY A 195 -19.11 19.16 -31.07
N PHE A 196 -20.24 18.67 -30.55
CA PHE A 196 -20.91 17.47 -31.04
C PHE A 196 -21.29 17.58 -32.54
N LEU A 197 -21.93 18.69 -32.94
CA LEU A 197 -22.27 18.92 -34.35
C LEU A 197 -21.03 19.13 -35.24
N GLY A 198 -19.94 19.69 -34.71
CA GLY A 198 -18.69 19.82 -35.44
C GLY A 198 -18.08 18.49 -35.86
N ILE A 199 -18.38 17.40 -35.15
CA ILE A 199 -17.84 16.06 -35.39
C ILE A 199 -18.87 15.15 -36.06
N CYS A 200 -20.10 15.10 -35.51
CA CYS A 200 -21.15 14.18 -35.96
C CYS A 200 -22.25 14.88 -36.77
N GLY A 201 -22.14 16.18 -37.06
CA GLY A 201 -23.23 16.97 -37.64
C GLY A 201 -23.79 16.43 -38.94
N ASP A 202 -22.94 16.02 -39.87
CA ASP A 202 -23.39 15.44 -41.16
C ASP A 202 -24.21 14.17 -40.95
N TRP A 203 -23.80 13.32 -40.00
CA TRP A 203 -24.47 12.06 -39.69
C TRP A 203 -25.76 12.35 -38.92
N TRP A 204 -25.68 13.11 -37.84
CA TRP A 204 -26.81 13.50 -36.99
C TRP A 204 -27.93 14.18 -37.78
N ASN A 205 -27.57 15.17 -38.62
CA ASN A 205 -28.55 15.95 -39.38
C ASN A 205 -29.34 15.08 -40.34
N LYS A 206 -28.68 14.08 -40.95
CA LYS A 206 -29.28 13.20 -41.94
C LYS A 206 -30.06 12.03 -41.31
N VAL A 207 -29.52 11.47 -40.23
CA VAL A 207 -30.00 10.23 -39.62
C VAL A 207 -31.06 10.46 -38.54
N VAL A 208 -31.01 11.59 -37.84
CA VAL A 208 -31.94 11.93 -36.75
C VAL A 208 -32.67 13.23 -37.02
N ALA A 209 -31.96 14.34 -37.23
CA ALA A 209 -32.57 15.66 -37.26
C ALA A 209 -33.56 15.83 -38.43
N ALA A 210 -33.27 15.24 -39.60
CA ALA A 210 -34.16 15.29 -40.77
C ALA A 210 -35.56 14.73 -40.49
N GLU A 211 -35.67 13.71 -39.64
CA GLU A 211 -36.98 13.17 -39.24
C GLU A 211 -37.66 14.07 -38.20
N LEU A 212 -36.92 14.57 -37.21
CA LEU A 212 -37.46 15.48 -36.20
C LEU A 212 -38.03 16.77 -36.83
N GLN A 213 -37.39 17.29 -37.89
CA GLN A 213 -37.83 18.47 -38.64
C GLN A 213 -39.20 18.31 -39.31
N ARG A 214 -39.72 17.09 -39.45
CA ARG A 214 -41.05 16.85 -40.04
C ARG A 214 -42.20 17.23 -39.11
N THR A 215 -41.93 17.38 -37.81
CA THR A 215 -42.96 17.68 -36.81
C THR A 215 -42.69 19.04 -36.15
N PRO A 216 -43.72 19.85 -35.82
CA PRO A 216 -43.51 21.12 -35.11
C PRO A 216 -42.80 20.94 -33.77
N VAL A 217 -43.09 19.85 -33.04
CA VAL A 217 -42.46 19.51 -31.77
C VAL A 217 -40.96 19.22 -31.95
N GLY A 218 -40.58 18.50 -33.01
CA GLY A 218 -39.18 18.19 -33.29
C GLY A 218 -38.37 19.39 -33.76
N VAL A 219 -38.98 20.29 -34.55
CA VAL A 219 -38.35 21.58 -34.90
C VAL A 219 -38.07 22.40 -33.65
N GLN A 220 -39.03 22.48 -32.72
CA GLN A 220 -38.84 23.18 -31.45
C GLN A 220 -37.75 22.51 -30.61
N TRP A 221 -37.80 21.18 -30.46
CA TRP A 221 -36.80 20.44 -29.67
C TRP A 221 -35.38 20.68 -30.19
N LEU A 222 -35.17 20.65 -31.52
CA LEU A 222 -33.89 20.95 -32.17
C LEU A 222 -33.45 22.41 -31.94
N ALA A 223 -34.39 23.36 -31.95
CA ALA A 223 -34.12 24.77 -31.70
C ALA A 223 -33.72 25.04 -30.24
N ASP A 224 -34.24 24.26 -29.29
CA ASP A 224 -33.97 24.41 -27.85
C ASP A 224 -32.63 23.79 -27.42
N ARG A 225 -32.09 22.82 -28.18
CA ARG A 225 -30.87 22.07 -27.80
C ARG A 225 -29.63 22.94 -27.58
N PRO A 226 -29.30 23.92 -28.45
CA PRO A 226 -28.15 24.79 -28.23
C PRO A 226 -28.21 25.55 -26.90
N SER A 227 -29.40 26.01 -26.47
CA SER A 227 -29.58 26.73 -25.21
C SER A 227 -29.66 25.82 -23.99
N ALA A 228 -30.17 24.60 -24.14
CA ALA A 228 -30.31 23.63 -23.04
C ALA A 228 -29.01 22.87 -22.74
N SER A 229 -28.06 22.84 -23.70
CA SER A 229 -26.75 22.22 -23.55
C SER A 229 -25.95 22.92 -22.44
N LEU A 230 -25.54 22.15 -21.43
CA LEU A 230 -24.74 22.62 -20.28
C LEU A 230 -25.37 23.81 -19.51
N GLU A 231 -26.68 24.03 -19.65
CA GLU A 231 -27.38 25.16 -19.03
C GLU A 231 -27.42 25.05 -17.50
N LEU A 232 -27.79 23.86 -17.02
CA LEU A 232 -27.98 23.61 -15.59
C LEU A 232 -26.67 23.18 -14.93
N ASP A 233 -26.49 23.58 -13.67
CA ASP A 233 -25.46 22.98 -12.81
C ASP A 233 -25.74 21.47 -12.59
N VAL A 234 -24.75 20.75 -12.07
CA VAL A 234 -24.85 19.28 -11.92
C VAL A 234 -26.02 18.88 -11.01
N ASN A 235 -26.25 19.59 -9.91
CA ASN A 235 -27.31 19.21 -8.95
C ASN A 235 -28.71 19.54 -9.49
N ALA A 236 -28.84 20.67 -10.19
CA ALA A 236 -30.07 21.07 -10.87
C ALA A 236 -30.40 20.13 -12.03
N GLU A 237 -29.41 19.69 -12.80
CA GLU A 237 -29.59 18.71 -13.87
C GLU A 237 -30.01 17.33 -13.30
N VAL A 238 -29.41 16.88 -12.18
CA VAL A 238 -29.86 15.67 -11.48
C VAL A 238 -31.32 15.79 -11.02
N ALA A 239 -31.69 16.92 -10.43
CA ALA A 239 -33.07 17.17 -10.02
C ALA A 239 -34.03 17.19 -11.23
N HIS A 240 -33.58 17.73 -12.36
CA HIS A 240 -34.33 17.70 -13.61
C HIS A 240 -34.58 16.27 -14.09
N TRP A 241 -33.55 15.42 -14.14
CA TRP A 241 -33.69 14.02 -14.53
C TRP A 241 -34.61 13.23 -13.58
N HIS A 242 -34.49 13.47 -12.28
CA HIS A 242 -35.40 12.87 -11.30
C HIS A 242 -36.86 13.32 -11.46
N SER A 243 -37.12 14.54 -11.96
CA SER A 243 -38.49 14.97 -12.29
C SER A 243 -39.13 14.14 -13.42
N TRP A 244 -38.31 13.48 -14.23
CA TRP A 244 -38.71 12.53 -15.27
C TRP A 244 -38.65 11.06 -14.80
N ASN A 245 -38.51 10.80 -13.49
CA ASN A 245 -38.32 9.46 -12.90
C ASN A 245 -37.07 8.71 -13.40
N LEU A 246 -36.05 9.41 -13.89
CA LEU A 246 -34.77 8.81 -14.23
C LEU A 246 -33.93 8.66 -12.95
N THR A 247 -33.69 7.42 -12.52
CA THR A 247 -33.04 7.13 -11.23
C THR A 247 -31.68 6.46 -11.36
N ARG A 248 -31.39 5.83 -12.49
CA ARG A 248 -30.14 5.11 -12.75
C ARG A 248 -29.58 5.42 -14.14
N TYR A 249 -28.32 5.05 -14.35
CA TYR A 249 -27.58 5.21 -15.61
C TYR A 249 -26.79 3.93 -15.89
N ASP A 250 -27.50 2.89 -16.32
CA ASP A 250 -26.91 1.59 -16.61
C ASP A 250 -26.42 1.54 -18.05
N LEU A 251 -25.11 1.36 -18.22
CA LEU A 251 -24.45 1.17 -19.51
C LEU A 251 -24.42 -0.30 -19.92
N GLN A 252 -24.22 -0.54 -21.23
CA GLN A 252 -24.03 -1.88 -21.77
C GLN A 252 -22.66 -2.42 -21.37
N TRP A 253 -22.62 -3.67 -20.90
CA TRP A 253 -21.38 -4.40 -20.71
C TRP A 253 -20.73 -4.68 -22.07
N GLN A 254 -19.44 -4.36 -22.19
CA GLN A 254 -18.66 -4.55 -23.39
C GLN A 254 -17.25 -5.05 -23.02
N ASN A 255 -16.68 -5.95 -23.81
CA ASN A 255 -15.29 -6.40 -23.67
C ASN A 255 -14.34 -5.75 -24.68
N LYS A 256 -14.65 -4.52 -25.08
CA LYS A 256 -13.83 -3.70 -25.98
C LYS A 256 -12.60 -3.11 -25.29
N PHE A 257 -12.76 -2.68 -24.03
CA PHE A 257 -11.71 -2.01 -23.26
C PHE A 257 -11.66 -2.54 -21.84
N VAL A 258 -10.47 -2.87 -21.37
CA VAL A 258 -10.23 -3.15 -19.95
C VAL A 258 -10.40 -1.85 -19.17
N ALA A 259 -11.35 -1.81 -18.23
CA ALA A 259 -11.52 -0.67 -17.33
C ALA A 259 -10.30 -0.55 -16.42
N ALA A 260 -9.50 0.49 -16.65
CA ALA A 260 -8.33 0.80 -15.84
C ALA A 260 -8.76 1.24 -14.44
N MET A 261 -7.95 0.95 -13.44
CA MET A 261 -8.26 1.30 -12.06
C MET A 261 -7.01 1.66 -11.28
N ALA A 262 -7.07 2.77 -10.56
CA ALA A 262 -6.14 3.14 -9.51
C ALA A 262 -6.91 3.30 -8.20
N GLU A 263 -6.78 2.32 -7.30
CA GLU A 263 -7.43 2.33 -6.00
C GLU A 263 -6.39 2.43 -4.88
N THR A 264 -6.60 3.36 -3.95
CA THR A 264 -5.65 3.67 -2.87
C THR A 264 -6.30 3.61 -1.49
N LEU A 265 -5.48 3.36 -0.48
CA LEU A 265 -5.81 3.39 0.94
C LEU A 265 -4.89 4.37 1.65
N VAL A 266 -5.40 5.16 2.59
CA VAL A 266 -4.59 6.15 3.30
C VAL A 266 -4.08 5.59 4.63
N ALA A 267 -2.77 5.53 4.84
CA ALA A 267 -2.16 5.22 6.12
C ALA A 267 -1.84 6.52 6.89
N GLU A 268 -2.42 6.67 8.08
CA GLU A 268 -2.26 7.82 8.96
C GLU A 268 -1.37 7.45 10.16
N ASN A 269 -0.32 8.24 10.38
CA ASN A 269 0.60 8.04 11.51
C ASN A 269 0.14 8.81 12.78
N ALA A 270 0.88 8.66 13.89
CA ALA A 270 0.54 9.31 15.16
C ALA A 270 0.58 10.86 15.13
N LEU A 271 1.25 11.45 14.13
CA LEU A 271 1.33 12.90 13.93
C LEU A 271 0.29 13.42 12.94
N THR A 272 -0.66 12.58 12.50
CA THR A 272 -1.69 12.89 11.48
C THR A 272 -1.18 13.07 10.06
N PHE A 273 0.09 12.72 9.78
CA PHE A 273 0.57 12.66 8.41
C PHE A 273 -0.01 11.44 7.69
N GLN A 274 -0.43 11.67 6.44
CA GLN A 274 -1.12 10.71 5.61
C GLN A 274 -0.22 10.28 4.45
N THR A 275 -0.05 8.97 4.28
CA THR A 275 0.65 8.35 3.15
C THR A 275 -0.33 7.48 2.37
N SER A 276 -0.30 7.53 1.05
CA SER A 276 -1.18 6.69 0.21
C SER A 276 -0.51 5.36 -0.11
N MET A 277 -1.23 4.27 0.10
CA MET A 277 -0.87 2.89 -0.25
C MET A 277 -1.71 2.46 -1.45
N GLN A 278 -1.08 1.89 -2.49
CA GLN A 278 -1.79 1.40 -3.67
C GLN A 278 -2.41 0.03 -3.38
N LEU A 279 -3.73 -0.10 -3.50
CA LEU A 279 -4.44 -1.38 -3.32
C LEU A 279 -4.58 -2.16 -4.62
N LYS A 280 -4.88 -1.46 -5.71
CA LYS A 280 -5.10 -2.03 -7.05
C LYS A 280 -4.58 -1.06 -8.10
N LEU A 281 -3.92 -1.61 -9.12
CA LEU A 281 -3.48 -0.86 -10.28
C LEU A 281 -3.66 -1.72 -11.53
N ILE A 282 -4.53 -1.29 -12.44
CA ILE A 282 -4.69 -1.86 -13.78
C ILE A 282 -4.58 -0.72 -14.79
N SER A 283 -3.76 -0.92 -15.81
CA SER A 283 -3.65 -0.01 -16.96
C SER A 283 -4.74 -0.31 -18.00
N PRO A 284 -5.21 0.70 -18.75
CA PRO A 284 -6.18 0.47 -19.83
C PRO A 284 -5.55 -0.37 -20.93
N ALA A 285 -6.33 -1.30 -21.47
CA ALA A 285 -5.93 -2.12 -22.62
C ALA A 285 -7.12 -2.33 -23.55
N GLN A 286 -6.83 -2.55 -24.83
CA GLN A 286 -7.83 -3.01 -25.80
C GLN A 286 -8.17 -4.47 -25.49
N GLY A 287 -9.46 -4.78 -25.40
CA GLY A 287 -9.98 -6.14 -25.28
C GLY A 287 -10.30 -6.75 -26.65
N PRO A 288 -10.78 -8.00 -26.69
CA PRO A 288 -11.09 -8.70 -27.94
C PRO A 288 -12.33 -8.16 -28.66
N TRP A 289 -13.20 -7.40 -27.98
CA TRP A 289 -14.42 -6.81 -28.51
C TRP A 289 -15.41 -7.80 -29.16
N THR A 290 -15.47 -9.04 -28.66
CA THR A 290 -16.47 -10.04 -29.11
C THR A 290 -17.90 -9.64 -28.75
N SER A 291 -18.12 -8.76 -27.77
CA SER A 291 -19.45 -8.20 -27.43
C SER A 291 -20.05 -7.28 -28.49
N VAL A 292 -19.30 -6.91 -29.54
CA VAL A 292 -19.77 -6.02 -30.63
C VAL A 292 -21.07 -6.52 -31.27
N LEU A 293 -21.25 -7.84 -31.37
CA LEU A 293 -22.44 -8.50 -31.93
C LEU A 293 -23.73 -8.26 -31.15
N LEU A 294 -23.62 -7.87 -29.86
CA LEU A 294 -24.75 -7.46 -29.04
C LEU A 294 -25.17 -6.04 -29.39
N PHE A 295 -24.18 -5.14 -29.40
CA PHE A 295 -24.33 -3.72 -29.73
C PHE A 295 -22.95 -3.13 -30.07
N TRP A 296 -22.86 -2.40 -31.19
CA TRP A 296 -21.59 -1.85 -31.69
C TRP A 296 -21.34 -0.37 -31.35
N ASN A 297 -22.07 0.22 -30.39
CA ASN A 297 -22.06 1.64 -29.99
C ASN A 297 -22.84 2.63 -30.90
N PHE A 298 -23.25 3.75 -30.30
CA PHE A 298 -24.10 4.77 -30.94
C PHE A 298 -23.43 5.51 -32.11
N GLN A 299 -22.11 5.68 -32.07
CA GLN A 299 -21.40 6.33 -33.17
C GLN A 299 -21.49 5.48 -34.44
N ASN A 300 -21.39 4.16 -34.31
CA ASN A 300 -21.58 3.23 -35.43
C ASN A 300 -23.03 3.24 -35.93
N ASP A 301 -24.03 3.41 -35.05
CA ASP A 301 -25.43 3.58 -35.49
C ASP A 301 -25.58 4.81 -36.40
N LEU A 302 -25.01 5.96 -36.00
CA LEU A 302 -25.04 7.18 -36.81
C LEU A 302 -24.28 7.01 -38.13
N TRP A 303 -23.06 6.46 -38.08
CA TRP A 303 -22.20 6.32 -39.25
C TRP A 303 -22.77 5.32 -40.28
N MET A 304 -23.21 4.15 -39.84
CA MET A 304 -23.77 3.13 -40.73
C MET A 304 -25.09 3.60 -41.36
N SER A 305 -25.96 4.24 -40.56
CA SER A 305 -27.21 4.80 -41.08
C SER A 305 -26.97 5.92 -42.09
N TYR A 306 -25.94 6.74 -41.86
CA TYR A 306 -25.52 7.79 -42.79
C TYR A 306 -25.06 7.21 -44.13
N LEU A 307 -24.22 6.16 -44.11
CA LEU A 307 -23.73 5.46 -45.30
C LEU A 307 -24.87 4.79 -46.09
N CYS A 308 -25.82 4.17 -45.39
CA CYS A 308 -26.97 3.52 -46.00
C CYS A 308 -28.12 4.47 -46.37
N ASN A 309 -27.99 5.77 -46.08
CA ASN A 309 -29.02 6.79 -46.34
C ASN A 309 -30.39 6.50 -45.67
N VAL A 310 -30.33 5.97 -44.45
CA VAL A 310 -31.49 5.57 -43.64
C VAL A 310 -31.54 6.35 -42.33
N SER A 311 -32.72 6.43 -41.73
CA SER A 311 -32.93 7.05 -40.42
C SER A 311 -32.90 5.99 -39.31
N VAL A 312 -32.37 6.33 -38.13
CA VAL A 312 -32.48 5.50 -36.92
C VAL A 312 -33.81 5.71 -36.19
N VAL A 313 -34.50 6.83 -36.45
CA VAL A 313 -35.82 7.09 -35.87
C VAL A 313 -36.83 6.16 -36.54
N ARG A 314 -37.45 5.29 -35.75
CA ARG A 314 -38.36 4.22 -36.23
C ARG A 314 -39.59 4.73 -36.96
N SER A 315 -40.05 5.94 -36.67
CA SER A 315 -41.21 6.56 -37.35
C SER A 315 -40.88 7.03 -38.78
N ALA A 316 -39.60 7.09 -39.15
CA ALA A 316 -39.19 7.57 -40.46
C ALA A 316 -39.55 6.58 -41.58
N ALA A 317 -40.05 7.11 -42.69
CA ALA A 317 -40.36 6.31 -43.88
C ALA A 317 -39.13 5.58 -44.49
N ASN A 318 -37.91 6.04 -44.21
CA ASN A 318 -36.66 5.43 -44.64
C ASN A 318 -35.89 4.74 -43.49
N HIS A 319 -36.58 4.31 -42.43
CA HIS A 319 -35.99 3.48 -41.36
C HIS A 319 -35.64 2.06 -41.88
N PHE A 320 -34.70 1.37 -41.21
CA PHE A 320 -34.25 0.02 -41.55
C PHE A 320 -35.40 -0.98 -41.77
N ASP A 321 -36.41 -0.95 -40.90
CA ASP A 321 -37.59 -1.84 -40.99
C ASP A 321 -38.44 -1.63 -42.26
N VAL A 322 -38.31 -0.48 -42.94
CA VAL A 322 -39.14 -0.10 -44.09
C VAL A 322 -38.34 -0.02 -45.39
N ALA A 323 -37.08 0.46 -45.32
CA ALA A 323 -36.29 0.84 -46.48
C ALA A 323 -35.38 -0.26 -47.06
N GLY A 324 -35.14 -1.37 -46.34
CA GLY A 324 -34.23 -2.42 -46.82
C GLY A 324 -33.60 -3.26 -45.71
N PRO A 325 -32.30 -3.64 -45.79
CA PRO A 325 -31.69 -4.62 -44.90
C PRO A 325 -31.79 -4.20 -43.43
N SER A 326 -32.20 -5.13 -42.58
CA SER A 326 -32.23 -4.94 -41.12
C SER A 326 -30.86 -4.48 -40.58
N VAL A 327 -30.85 -3.80 -39.44
CA VAL A 327 -29.58 -3.43 -38.76
C VAL A 327 -28.66 -4.65 -38.59
N THR A 328 -29.23 -5.81 -38.32
CA THR A 328 -28.52 -7.08 -38.15
C THR A 328 -27.71 -7.49 -39.39
N SER A 329 -28.24 -7.34 -40.60
CA SER A 329 -27.49 -7.72 -41.82
C SER A 329 -26.22 -6.90 -42.05
N LEU A 330 -26.13 -5.70 -41.47
CA LEU A 330 -24.93 -4.85 -41.56
C LEU A 330 -23.75 -5.39 -40.75
N TYR A 331 -23.99 -6.37 -39.86
CA TYR A 331 -22.91 -7.06 -39.14
C TYR A 331 -22.14 -8.07 -40.01
N GLY A 332 -22.65 -8.40 -41.21
CA GLY A 332 -21.93 -9.27 -42.16
C GLY A 332 -21.76 -10.73 -41.68
N LEU A 333 -22.67 -11.22 -40.84
CA LEU A 333 -22.66 -12.59 -40.30
C LEU A 333 -23.46 -13.60 -41.15
N GLN A 334 -24.02 -13.14 -42.27
CA GLN A 334 -24.74 -13.98 -43.22
C GLN A 334 -23.76 -14.74 -44.13
N ASP A 335 -24.17 -15.90 -44.62
CA ASP A 335 -23.44 -16.65 -45.64
C ASP A 335 -23.55 -15.99 -47.03
N ALA A 336 -22.99 -16.64 -48.07
CA ALA A 336 -22.98 -16.11 -49.44
C ALA A 336 -24.40 -15.98 -50.03
N GLU A 337 -25.35 -16.75 -49.50
CA GLU A 337 -26.76 -16.76 -49.87
C GLU A 337 -27.59 -15.74 -49.08
N GLY A 338 -27.00 -15.08 -48.07
CA GLY A 338 -27.68 -14.09 -47.23
C GLY A 338 -28.42 -14.69 -46.03
N GLU A 339 -28.18 -15.95 -45.69
CA GLU A 339 -28.82 -16.66 -44.58
C GLU A 339 -27.89 -16.79 -43.37
N TYR A 340 -28.47 -16.97 -42.18
CA TYR A 340 -27.70 -17.28 -40.96
C TYR A 340 -27.63 -18.79 -40.77
N ALA A 341 -26.40 -19.32 -40.67
CA ALA A 341 -26.14 -20.75 -40.52
C ALA A 341 -25.47 -21.10 -39.18
N GLN A 342 -25.65 -22.33 -38.71
CA GLN A 342 -24.96 -22.87 -37.52
C GLN A 342 -25.22 -22.04 -36.24
N GLN A 343 -24.19 -21.77 -35.42
CA GLN A 343 -24.36 -20.99 -34.18
C GLN A 343 -24.92 -19.58 -34.43
N THR A 344 -24.58 -18.94 -35.56
CA THR A 344 -25.14 -17.61 -35.92
C THR A 344 -26.65 -17.68 -36.07
N SER A 345 -27.18 -18.76 -36.67
CA SER A 345 -28.61 -19.03 -36.81
C SER A 345 -29.28 -19.24 -35.45
N VAL A 346 -28.63 -19.99 -34.55
CA VAL A 346 -29.14 -20.24 -33.20
C VAL A 346 -29.24 -18.95 -32.41
N PHE A 347 -28.18 -18.12 -32.41
CA PHE A 347 -28.20 -16.82 -31.75
C PHE A 347 -29.35 -15.97 -32.29
N TYR A 348 -29.41 -15.81 -33.62
CA TYR A 348 -30.39 -14.96 -34.27
C TYR A 348 -31.84 -15.38 -33.97
N THR A 349 -32.12 -16.68 -34.01
CA THR A 349 -33.48 -17.21 -33.86
C THR A 349 -33.92 -17.42 -32.41
N LYS A 350 -32.99 -17.70 -31.48
CA LYS A 350 -33.31 -18.04 -30.09
C LYS A 350 -33.05 -16.92 -29.10
N LEU A 351 -32.05 -16.07 -29.34
CA LEU A 351 -31.79 -14.89 -28.50
C LEU A 351 -32.42 -13.65 -29.15
N GLY A 352 -32.05 -13.37 -30.39
CA GLY A 352 -32.62 -12.30 -31.19
C GLY A 352 -31.65 -11.72 -32.21
N PRO A 353 -32.09 -10.70 -32.97
CA PRO A 353 -31.28 -10.05 -33.99
C PRO A 353 -29.97 -9.44 -33.44
N PHE A 354 -28.87 -9.58 -34.18
CA PHE A 354 -27.59 -8.94 -33.87
C PHE A 354 -27.73 -7.42 -33.81
N GLY A 355 -27.08 -6.79 -32.84
CA GLY A 355 -27.21 -5.36 -32.57
C GLY A 355 -28.44 -4.96 -31.76
N SER A 356 -29.34 -5.87 -31.37
CA SER A 356 -30.53 -5.56 -30.55
C SER A 356 -30.53 -6.22 -29.16
N ALA A 357 -29.45 -6.92 -28.79
CA ALA A 357 -29.33 -7.57 -27.49
C ALA A 357 -28.65 -6.66 -26.46
N ASP A 358 -29.30 -6.43 -25.33
CA ASP A 358 -28.71 -5.65 -24.23
C ASP A 358 -27.87 -6.57 -23.32
N ALA A 359 -26.67 -6.15 -22.93
CA ALA A 359 -25.81 -6.82 -21.97
C ALA A 359 -25.71 -6.00 -20.69
N LEU A 360 -26.34 -6.46 -19.61
CA LEU A 360 -26.40 -5.71 -18.35
C LEU A 360 -25.72 -6.46 -17.21
N TYR A 361 -24.92 -5.75 -16.43
CA TYR A 361 -24.24 -6.32 -15.27
C TYR A 361 -25.24 -6.61 -14.15
N THR A 362 -25.16 -7.79 -13.53
CA THR A 362 -26.06 -8.18 -12.44
C THR A 362 -25.42 -7.90 -11.08
N THR A 363 -26.12 -7.19 -10.21
CA THR A 363 -25.67 -6.90 -8.84
C THR A 363 -25.81 -8.13 -7.92
N LEU A 364 -24.88 -8.31 -6.99
CA LEU A 364 -24.95 -9.36 -5.96
C LEU A 364 -26.16 -9.13 -5.03
N PRO A 365 -27.04 -10.14 -4.82
CA PRO A 365 -28.12 -10.06 -3.86
C PRO A 365 -27.61 -9.90 -2.43
N SER A 366 -28.27 -9.04 -1.64
CA SER A 366 -27.85 -8.79 -0.25
C SER A 366 -27.94 -10.03 0.66
N SER A 367 -28.91 -10.91 0.44
CA SER A 367 -29.06 -12.18 1.16
C SER A 367 -27.90 -13.14 0.90
N LEU A 368 -27.38 -13.19 -0.33
CA LEU A 368 -26.21 -13.99 -0.69
C LEU A 368 -24.93 -13.47 0.00
N VAL A 369 -24.75 -12.15 0.08
CA VAL A 369 -23.63 -11.52 0.82
C VAL A 369 -23.74 -11.81 2.32
N GLN A 370 -24.95 -11.77 2.90
CA GLN A 370 -25.18 -12.12 4.31
C GLN A 370 -24.86 -13.59 4.61
N LEU A 371 -25.27 -14.51 3.73
CA LEU A 371 -24.95 -15.93 3.84
C LEU A 371 -23.42 -16.16 3.86
N TYR A 372 -22.71 -15.56 2.90
CA TYR A 372 -21.25 -15.65 2.81
C TYR A 372 -20.53 -15.08 4.04
N THR A 373 -20.92 -13.88 4.48
CA THR A 373 -20.31 -13.22 5.64
C THR A 373 -20.54 -14.03 6.92
N THR A 374 -21.74 -14.60 7.09
CA THR A 374 -22.07 -15.48 8.22
C THR A 374 -21.22 -16.74 8.18
N PHE A 375 -21.14 -17.42 7.03
CA PHE A 375 -20.29 -18.59 6.85
C PHE A 375 -18.82 -18.31 7.16
N LYS A 376 -18.22 -17.25 6.59
CA LYS A 376 -16.80 -16.91 6.82
C LYS A 376 -16.53 -16.59 8.29
N THR A 377 -17.43 -15.85 8.94
CA THR A 377 -17.30 -15.53 10.38
C THR A 377 -17.31 -16.81 11.22
N THR A 378 -18.26 -17.71 10.98
CA THR A 378 -18.35 -18.99 11.68
C THR A 378 -17.14 -19.89 11.40
N LEU A 379 -16.69 -19.97 10.14
CA LEU A 379 -15.51 -20.76 9.75
C LEU A 379 -14.27 -20.30 10.52
N TYR A 380 -13.96 -19.00 10.49
CA TYR A 380 -12.78 -18.48 11.19
C TYR A 380 -12.89 -18.57 12.71
N GLN A 381 -14.09 -18.45 13.27
CA GLN A 381 -14.32 -18.75 14.68
C GLN A 381 -13.92 -20.20 15.02
N LEU A 382 -14.38 -21.18 14.23
CA LEU A 382 -14.05 -22.60 14.41
C LEU A 382 -12.56 -22.89 14.21
N LEU A 383 -11.92 -22.29 13.21
CA LEU A 383 -10.47 -22.41 12.97
C LEU A 383 -9.66 -21.92 14.19
N THR A 384 -10.12 -20.85 14.84
CA THR A 384 -9.45 -20.31 16.03
C THR A 384 -9.77 -21.05 17.33
N SER A 385 -10.99 -21.59 17.48
CA SER A 385 -11.42 -22.24 18.74
C SER A 385 -11.02 -23.71 18.83
N THR A 386 -10.88 -24.40 17.70
CA THR A 386 -10.80 -25.86 17.65
C THR A 386 -9.58 -26.32 16.84
N PRO A 387 -8.43 -26.65 17.49
CA PRO A 387 -7.21 -27.05 16.79
C PRO A 387 -7.34 -28.29 15.90
N ILE A 388 -8.19 -29.25 16.29
CA ILE A 388 -8.45 -30.47 15.50
C ILE A 388 -9.10 -30.12 14.17
N PHE A 389 -10.08 -29.21 14.19
CA PHE A 389 -10.76 -28.74 12.98
C PHE A 389 -9.77 -28.00 12.06
N HIS A 390 -8.90 -27.16 12.62
CA HIS A 390 -7.84 -26.48 11.86
C HIS A 390 -6.95 -27.49 11.11
N ALA A 391 -6.43 -28.50 11.81
CA ALA A 391 -5.58 -29.52 11.22
C ALA A 391 -6.28 -30.33 10.11
N GLN A 392 -7.57 -30.65 10.27
CA GLN A 392 -8.36 -31.35 9.26
C GLN A 392 -8.73 -30.47 8.07
N PHE A 393 -8.97 -29.18 8.27
CA PHE A 393 -9.29 -28.25 7.20
C PHE A 393 -8.08 -27.95 6.31
N ASP A 394 -6.88 -27.92 6.89
CA ASP A 394 -5.65 -27.62 6.16
C ASP A 394 -5.18 -28.75 5.24
N THR A 395 -5.58 -30.01 5.49
CA THR A 395 -5.29 -31.13 4.59
C THR A 395 -6.10 -31.07 3.29
N ILE A 396 -7.20 -30.30 3.27
CA ILE A 396 -8.02 -30.09 2.08
C ILE A 396 -7.28 -29.13 1.14
N TYR A 397 -6.82 -29.67 0.00
CA TYR A 397 -6.20 -28.91 -1.08
C TYR A 397 -7.24 -28.46 -2.11
N GLY A 398 -6.95 -27.40 -2.86
CA GLY A 398 -7.83 -26.92 -3.93
C GLY A 398 -7.91 -27.94 -5.06
N PHE A 399 -9.10 -28.10 -5.67
CA PHE A 399 -9.36 -29.13 -6.67
C PHE A 399 -10.09 -28.56 -7.89
N GLY A 400 -9.71 -29.02 -9.09
CA GLY A 400 -10.35 -28.66 -10.35
C GLY A 400 -11.31 -29.76 -10.81
N PHE A 401 -12.61 -29.44 -10.86
CA PHE A 401 -13.68 -30.31 -11.33
C PHE A 401 -13.99 -30.07 -12.80
N THR A 402 -14.34 -31.12 -13.52
CA THR A 402 -14.84 -31.06 -14.91
C THR A 402 -16.27 -31.60 -14.95
N PRO A 403 -17.26 -30.86 -14.40
CA PRO A 403 -18.61 -31.38 -14.26
C PRO A 403 -19.30 -31.51 -15.63
N PHE A 404 -20.20 -32.47 -15.72
CA PHE A 404 -21.10 -32.62 -16.87
C PHE A 404 -22.52 -32.20 -16.46
N PRO A 405 -23.03 -31.07 -16.99
CA PRO A 405 -24.38 -30.60 -16.71
C PRO A 405 -25.47 -31.65 -17.02
N PRO A 406 -26.43 -31.90 -16.12
CA PRO A 406 -27.47 -32.92 -16.32
C PRO A 406 -28.30 -32.74 -17.60
N VAL A 407 -28.64 -31.51 -17.98
CA VAL A 407 -29.37 -31.25 -19.23
C VAL A 407 -28.52 -31.60 -20.46
N PHE A 408 -27.20 -31.47 -20.36
CA PHE A 408 -26.29 -31.73 -21.48
C PHE A 408 -26.03 -33.23 -21.68
N THR A 409 -26.31 -34.06 -20.66
CA THR A 409 -26.19 -35.53 -20.73
C THR A 409 -27.50 -36.24 -21.07
N ALA A 410 -28.61 -35.50 -21.18
CA ALA A 410 -29.93 -36.07 -21.45
C ALA A 410 -30.00 -36.79 -22.82
N ASP A 411 -29.23 -36.32 -23.81
CA ASP A 411 -29.15 -36.93 -25.13
C ASP A 411 -27.69 -37.31 -25.46
N PRO A 412 -27.35 -38.61 -25.59
CA PRO A 412 -25.98 -39.06 -25.83
C PRO A 412 -25.46 -38.72 -27.24
N ASN A 413 -26.32 -38.25 -28.15
CA ASN A 413 -25.99 -37.99 -29.55
C ASN A 413 -25.74 -36.49 -29.83
N VAL A 414 -25.16 -35.76 -28.88
CA VAL A 414 -24.95 -34.32 -28.99
C VAL A 414 -23.45 -33.99 -29.05
N THR A 415 -23.07 -33.12 -29.97
CA THR A 415 -21.73 -32.51 -30.06
C THR A 415 -21.79 -31.04 -29.64
N PHE A 416 -20.77 -30.57 -28.92
CA PHE A 416 -20.75 -29.21 -28.34
C PHE A 416 -19.87 -28.26 -29.16
N PHE A 417 -20.30 -27.01 -29.29
CA PHE A 417 -19.72 -26.02 -30.21
C PHE A 417 -19.45 -24.65 -29.58
N GLY A 418 -19.54 -24.48 -28.25
CA GLY A 418 -19.15 -23.24 -27.57
C GLY A 418 -20.03 -22.88 -26.38
N GLY A 419 -19.42 -22.55 -25.23
CA GLY A 419 -20.13 -22.17 -24.00
C GLY A 419 -20.34 -20.66 -23.83
N SER A 420 -19.98 -19.86 -24.84
CA SER A 420 -20.16 -18.41 -24.86
C SER A 420 -21.12 -18.02 -25.99
N PRO A 421 -22.18 -17.22 -25.72
CA PRO A 421 -23.05 -16.72 -26.79
C PRO A 421 -22.30 -15.79 -27.76
N LEU A 422 -21.14 -15.26 -27.36
CA LEU A 422 -20.30 -14.36 -28.16
C LEU A 422 -19.43 -15.10 -29.18
N CYS A 423 -19.28 -16.42 -29.05
CA CYS A 423 -18.41 -17.22 -29.90
C CYS A 423 -19.21 -18.02 -30.92
N LEU A 424 -19.36 -17.48 -32.13
CA LEU A 424 -20.24 -18.01 -33.17
C LEU A 424 -19.57 -19.03 -34.12
N HIS A 425 -18.27 -19.31 -33.94
CA HIS A 425 -17.49 -20.13 -34.87
C HIS A 425 -16.58 -21.16 -34.19
N ASN A 426 -16.86 -21.53 -32.93
CA ASN A 426 -16.09 -22.54 -32.23
C ASN A 426 -16.27 -23.93 -32.86
N GLY A 427 -15.21 -24.74 -32.86
CA GLY A 427 -15.22 -26.10 -33.41
C GLY A 427 -15.93 -27.13 -32.50
N PRO A 428 -16.25 -28.33 -33.04
CA PRO A 428 -16.94 -29.38 -32.32
C PRO A 428 -16.07 -30.05 -31.24
N THR A 429 -16.66 -30.33 -30.08
CA THR A 429 -16.05 -31.07 -28.96
C THR A 429 -16.99 -32.13 -28.40
N VAL A 430 -16.42 -33.18 -27.79
CA VAL A 430 -17.18 -34.24 -27.08
C VAL A 430 -17.50 -33.88 -25.62
N TYR A 431 -16.92 -32.78 -25.14
CA TYR A 431 -17.12 -32.25 -23.80
C TYR A 431 -17.73 -30.84 -23.87
N PRO A 432 -18.47 -30.40 -22.84
CA PRO A 432 -18.96 -29.04 -22.73
C PRO A 432 -17.79 -28.05 -22.71
N GLN A 433 -17.88 -27.00 -23.52
CA GLN A 433 -16.88 -25.94 -23.56
C GLN A 433 -17.09 -24.91 -22.44
N THR A 434 -16.02 -24.20 -22.09
CA THR A 434 -16.03 -23.16 -21.04
C THR A 434 -17.05 -22.04 -21.31
N GLN A 435 -17.47 -21.36 -20.24
CA GLN A 435 -18.43 -20.25 -20.32
C GLN A 435 -17.79 -18.97 -20.86
N PHE A 436 -18.60 -17.95 -21.13
CA PHE A 436 -18.09 -16.66 -21.62
C PHE A 436 -17.07 -16.04 -20.65
N SER A 437 -16.05 -15.36 -21.18
CA SER A 437 -15.08 -14.60 -20.40
C SER A 437 -14.85 -13.24 -21.05
N PHE A 438 -14.49 -12.25 -20.24
CA PHE A 438 -14.16 -10.91 -20.72
C PHE A 438 -13.00 -10.94 -21.74
N GLU A 439 -11.97 -11.75 -21.47
CA GLU A 439 -10.75 -11.83 -22.30
C GLU A 439 -10.88 -12.81 -23.48
N ASP A 440 -12.03 -13.48 -23.64
CA ASP A 440 -12.20 -14.50 -24.66
C ASP A 440 -12.33 -13.89 -26.06
N ALA A 441 -11.35 -14.21 -26.91
CA ALA A 441 -11.30 -13.86 -28.32
C ALA A 441 -11.92 -14.93 -29.24
N CYS A 442 -12.55 -15.97 -28.67
CA CYS A 442 -13.16 -17.08 -29.40
C CYS A 442 -12.17 -17.85 -30.30
N GLY A 443 -10.90 -17.90 -29.91
CA GLY A 443 -9.80 -18.48 -30.71
C GLY A 443 -9.48 -19.96 -30.40
N SER A 444 -9.88 -20.47 -29.24
CA SER A 444 -9.58 -21.85 -28.81
C SER A 444 -10.74 -22.46 -28.04
N GLN A 445 -10.93 -23.78 -28.19
CA GLN A 445 -11.92 -24.53 -27.43
C GLN A 445 -11.27 -25.10 -26.16
N SER A 446 -11.86 -24.79 -25.00
CA SER A 446 -11.42 -25.30 -23.70
C SER A 446 -12.57 -25.99 -22.98
N GLN A 447 -12.26 -27.02 -22.20
CA GLN A 447 -13.25 -27.79 -21.44
C GLN A 447 -13.77 -27.00 -20.24
N LEU A 448 -15.07 -27.08 -19.98
CA LEU A 448 -15.71 -26.52 -18.79
C LEU A 448 -15.07 -27.07 -17.51
N THR A 449 -14.50 -26.18 -16.71
CA THR A 449 -13.78 -26.53 -15.48
C THR A 449 -14.18 -25.60 -14.34
N PHE A 450 -14.38 -26.15 -13.14
CA PHE A 450 -14.61 -25.40 -11.90
C PHE A 450 -13.43 -25.62 -10.96
N SER A 451 -12.71 -24.56 -10.61
CA SER A 451 -11.65 -24.63 -9.59
C SER A 451 -12.24 -24.27 -8.24
N ALA A 452 -12.12 -25.14 -7.25
CA ALA A 452 -12.66 -24.91 -5.92
C ALA A 452 -11.55 -24.85 -4.88
N SER A 453 -11.48 -23.74 -4.15
CA SER A 453 -10.67 -23.64 -2.94
C SER A 453 -11.28 -24.49 -1.80
N ASN A 454 -10.49 -24.78 -0.77
CA ASN A 454 -10.99 -25.46 0.43
C ASN A 454 -12.18 -24.73 1.08
N HIS A 455 -12.19 -23.40 1.03
CA HIS A 455 -13.30 -22.58 1.51
C HIS A 455 -14.56 -22.75 0.64
N ALA A 456 -14.40 -22.70 -0.68
CA ALA A 456 -15.50 -22.83 -1.63
C ALA A 456 -16.14 -24.22 -1.56
N MET A 457 -15.32 -25.29 -1.50
CA MET A 457 -15.83 -26.67 -1.38
C MET A 457 -16.63 -26.86 -0.10
N LEU A 458 -16.11 -26.38 1.03
CA LEU A 458 -16.81 -26.50 2.32
C LEU A 458 -18.11 -25.69 2.32
N PHE A 459 -18.09 -24.47 1.78
CA PHE A 459 -19.29 -23.65 1.61
C PHE A 459 -20.34 -24.35 0.75
N ALA A 460 -19.96 -24.83 -0.42
CA ALA A 460 -20.87 -25.45 -1.36
C ALA A 460 -21.47 -26.74 -0.81
N LEU A 461 -20.70 -27.60 -0.12
CA LEU A 461 -21.23 -28.81 0.53
C LEU A 461 -22.19 -28.46 1.69
N LEU A 462 -21.84 -27.45 2.50
CA LEU A 462 -22.65 -27.03 3.64
C LEU A 462 -24.03 -26.51 3.20
N VAL A 463 -24.04 -25.70 2.14
CA VAL A 463 -25.23 -24.99 1.66
C VAL A 463 -26.07 -25.87 0.72
N SER A 464 -25.46 -26.72 -0.10
CA SER A 464 -26.19 -27.64 -0.97
C SER A 464 -26.83 -28.81 -0.22
N GLY A 465 -26.23 -29.23 0.89
CA GLY A 465 -26.61 -30.46 1.61
C GLY A 465 -26.29 -31.75 0.83
N ALA A 466 -25.43 -31.68 -0.19
CA ALA A 466 -25.09 -32.82 -1.02
C ALA A 466 -24.22 -33.83 -0.26
N THR A 467 -24.65 -35.10 -0.24
CA THR A 467 -23.96 -36.19 0.47
C THR A 467 -23.52 -37.32 -0.46
N GLN A 468 -24.05 -37.38 -1.68
CA GLN A 468 -23.75 -38.42 -2.67
C GLN A 468 -22.53 -38.01 -3.51
N LEU A 469 -21.34 -38.44 -3.08
CA LEU A 469 -20.09 -38.04 -3.72
C LEU A 469 -19.90 -38.69 -5.11
N ASP A 470 -20.41 -39.90 -5.30
CA ASP A 470 -20.29 -40.63 -6.57
C ASP A 470 -20.97 -39.89 -7.73
N THR A 471 -22.11 -39.25 -7.46
CA THR A 471 -22.86 -38.46 -8.45
C THR A 471 -22.19 -37.12 -8.75
N ILE A 472 -21.60 -36.47 -7.75
CA ILE A 472 -20.85 -35.21 -7.96
C ILE A 472 -19.59 -35.48 -8.79
N CYS A 473 -18.89 -36.58 -8.48
CA CYS A 473 -17.66 -36.98 -9.15
C CYS A 473 -17.89 -37.73 -10.47
N PHE A 474 -19.13 -37.80 -10.97
CA PHE A 474 -19.44 -38.46 -12.23
C PHE A 474 -18.66 -37.80 -13.38
N GLN A 475 -17.83 -38.60 -14.06
CA GLN A 475 -16.93 -38.14 -15.14
C GLN A 475 -15.95 -37.01 -14.76
N SER A 476 -15.70 -36.82 -13.45
CA SER A 476 -14.70 -35.87 -12.96
C SER A 476 -13.27 -36.44 -13.00
N THR A 477 -12.30 -35.56 -12.77
CA THR A 477 -10.88 -35.85 -12.63
C THR A 477 -10.58 -36.85 -11.48
N ILE A 478 -9.52 -37.65 -11.65
CA ILE A 478 -9.05 -38.62 -10.65
C ILE A 478 -8.76 -37.91 -9.33
N GLY A 479 -9.28 -38.44 -8.21
CA GLY A 479 -9.10 -37.87 -6.87
C GLY A 479 -10.28 -37.06 -6.33
N CYS A 480 -11.33 -36.83 -7.13
CA CYS A 480 -12.53 -36.09 -6.72
C CYS A 480 -13.17 -36.65 -5.42
N MET A 481 -13.39 -37.97 -5.34
CA MET A 481 -14.01 -38.60 -4.16
C MET A 481 -13.17 -38.43 -2.89
N GLN A 482 -11.85 -38.47 -3.02
CA GLN A 482 -10.94 -38.33 -1.88
C GLN A 482 -11.03 -36.92 -1.28
N VAL A 483 -11.01 -35.88 -2.11
CA VAL A 483 -11.09 -34.49 -1.64
C VAL A 483 -12.45 -34.19 -1.03
N LEU A 484 -13.54 -34.59 -1.70
CA LEU A 484 -14.89 -34.32 -1.20
C LEU A 484 -15.21 -35.10 0.09
N SER A 485 -14.72 -36.33 0.24
CA SER A 485 -14.92 -37.09 1.49
C SER A 485 -14.21 -36.46 2.68
N GLN A 486 -13.03 -35.87 2.48
CA GLN A 486 -12.33 -35.09 3.50
C GLN A 486 -13.11 -33.82 3.87
N ALA A 487 -13.60 -33.08 2.88
CA ALA A 487 -14.40 -31.88 3.11
C ALA A 487 -15.74 -32.19 3.83
N LEU A 488 -16.39 -33.30 3.46
CA LEU A 488 -17.63 -33.75 4.09
C LEU A 488 -17.44 -34.17 5.55
N ALA A 489 -16.32 -34.81 5.89
CA ALA A 489 -16.01 -35.20 7.28
C ALA A 489 -15.92 -33.98 8.23
N VAL A 490 -15.43 -32.86 7.72
CA VAL A 490 -15.22 -31.61 8.46
C VAL A 490 -16.54 -30.89 8.76
N LEU A 491 -17.59 -31.10 7.94
CA LEU A 491 -18.91 -30.46 8.11
C LEU A 491 -19.61 -30.79 9.44
N SER A 492 -19.27 -31.90 10.09
CA SER A 492 -19.81 -32.28 11.41
C SER A 492 -19.63 -31.18 12.48
N ASN A 493 -18.59 -30.35 12.34
CA ASN A 493 -18.31 -29.23 13.25
C ASN A 493 -19.26 -28.03 13.08
N PHE A 494 -20.04 -27.97 11.99
CA PHE A 494 -21.03 -26.93 11.72
C PHE A 494 -22.44 -27.25 12.26
N ALA A 495 -22.59 -28.32 13.05
CA ALA A 495 -23.89 -28.75 13.54
C ALA A 495 -24.66 -27.69 14.36
N SER A 496 -23.97 -26.84 15.15
CA SER A 496 -24.62 -25.78 15.94
C SER A 496 -25.10 -24.57 15.13
N PRO A 497 -24.32 -23.98 14.19
CA PRO A 497 -24.79 -22.89 13.34
C PRO A 497 -25.70 -23.32 12.18
N PHE A 498 -25.82 -24.63 11.91
CA PHE A 498 -26.48 -25.16 10.70
C PHE A 498 -27.88 -24.58 10.43
N ALA A 499 -28.74 -24.49 11.46
CA ALA A 499 -30.11 -23.98 11.29
C ALA A 499 -30.15 -22.53 10.80
N SER A 500 -29.22 -21.68 11.28
CA SER A 500 -29.14 -20.27 10.86
C SER A 500 -28.64 -20.12 9.43
N ILE A 501 -27.64 -20.93 9.05
CA ILE A 501 -27.09 -20.95 7.69
C ILE A 501 -28.15 -21.47 6.72
N GLN A 502 -28.89 -22.53 7.07
CA GLN A 502 -29.95 -23.08 6.24
C GLN A 502 -31.08 -22.08 5.95
N ALA A 503 -31.48 -21.28 6.95
CA ALA A 503 -32.50 -20.25 6.76
C ALA A 503 -32.02 -19.18 5.75
N LEU A 504 -30.77 -18.73 5.87
CA LEU A 504 -30.15 -17.80 4.93
C LEU A 504 -29.97 -18.43 3.54
N THR A 505 -29.66 -19.72 3.45
CA THR A 505 -29.58 -20.47 2.20
C THR A 505 -30.89 -20.43 1.44
N ASN A 506 -32.02 -20.70 2.10
CA ASN A 506 -33.34 -20.71 1.46
C ASN A 506 -33.72 -19.31 0.95
N GLN A 507 -33.39 -18.27 1.72
CA GLN A 507 -33.59 -16.89 1.31
C GLN A 507 -32.70 -16.53 0.10
N ALA A 508 -31.41 -16.85 0.18
CA ALA A 508 -30.47 -16.61 -0.92
C ALA A 508 -30.88 -17.37 -2.19
N PHE A 509 -31.35 -18.61 -2.09
CA PHE A 509 -31.87 -19.38 -3.23
C PHE A 509 -33.05 -18.68 -3.91
N THR A 510 -33.95 -18.08 -3.12
CA THR A 510 -35.15 -17.39 -3.64
C THR A 510 -34.81 -16.04 -4.27
N ASP A 511 -33.89 -15.29 -3.66
CA ASP A 511 -33.50 -13.95 -4.11
C ASP A 511 -32.49 -13.96 -5.27
N THR A 512 -31.80 -15.09 -5.50
CA THR A 512 -30.81 -15.21 -6.57
C THR A 512 -31.50 -15.27 -7.93
N PRO A 513 -31.06 -14.46 -8.92
CA PRO A 513 -31.62 -14.55 -10.27
C PRO A 513 -31.40 -15.94 -10.87
N PRO A 514 -32.20 -16.35 -11.88
CA PRO A 514 -32.08 -17.66 -12.52
C PRO A 514 -30.81 -17.71 -13.39
N ILE A 515 -29.65 -17.88 -12.75
CA ILE A 515 -28.35 -17.92 -13.41
C ILE A 515 -28.13 -19.31 -14.01
N GLU A 516 -27.61 -19.37 -15.23
CA GLU A 516 -27.49 -20.59 -16.01
C GLU A 516 -26.11 -20.72 -16.68
N LEU A 517 -25.73 -21.96 -16.99
CA LEU A 517 -24.66 -22.29 -17.92
C LEU A 517 -25.22 -22.41 -19.33
N PHE A 518 -24.47 -21.95 -20.32
CA PHE A 518 -24.84 -21.92 -21.73
C PHE A 518 -23.97 -22.85 -22.57
N GLN A 519 -24.54 -23.42 -23.64
CA GLN A 519 -23.80 -24.19 -24.65
C GLN A 519 -24.52 -24.22 -26.00
N TYR A 520 -23.79 -23.93 -27.09
CA TYR A 520 -24.20 -24.30 -28.44
C TYR A 520 -23.96 -25.79 -28.66
N ALA A 521 -24.93 -26.49 -29.23
CA ALA A 521 -24.80 -27.90 -29.51
C ALA A 521 -25.44 -28.27 -30.84
N GLN A 522 -25.04 -29.40 -31.40
CA GLN A 522 -25.66 -29.99 -32.58
C GLN A 522 -26.05 -31.43 -32.28
N ASN A 523 -27.26 -31.81 -32.66
CA ASN A 523 -27.67 -33.20 -32.61
C ASN A 523 -27.06 -33.94 -33.81
N THR A 524 -26.28 -34.98 -33.54
CA THR A 524 -25.58 -35.77 -34.56
C THR A 524 -26.50 -36.62 -35.42
N THR A 525 -27.76 -36.82 -35.01
CA THR A 525 -28.72 -37.66 -35.76
C THR A 525 -29.45 -36.91 -36.87
N ASP A 526 -29.90 -35.67 -36.61
CA ASP A 526 -30.67 -34.85 -37.54
C ASP A 526 -29.92 -33.58 -38.00
N ASN A 527 -28.71 -33.36 -37.49
CA ASN A 527 -27.88 -32.16 -37.69
C ASN A 527 -28.55 -30.86 -37.23
N SER A 528 -29.59 -30.92 -36.40
CA SER A 528 -30.26 -29.75 -35.86
C SER A 528 -29.39 -29.04 -34.83
N TRP A 529 -29.41 -27.71 -34.86
CA TRP A 529 -28.68 -26.88 -33.92
C TRP A 529 -29.53 -26.55 -32.70
N LEU A 530 -28.94 -26.69 -31.53
CA LEU A 530 -29.58 -26.58 -30.22
C LEU A 530 -28.91 -25.48 -29.40
N MET A 531 -29.74 -24.79 -28.60
CA MET A 531 -29.30 -23.90 -27.53
C MET A 531 -29.56 -24.61 -26.21
N LEU A 532 -28.50 -25.16 -25.60
CA LEU A 532 -28.60 -25.85 -24.32
C LEU A 532 -28.33 -24.87 -23.18
N HIS A 533 -29.10 -25.03 -22.11
CA HIS A 533 -28.96 -24.22 -20.90
C HIS A 533 -29.16 -25.09 -19.65
N GLN A 534 -28.39 -24.80 -18.61
CA GLN A 534 -28.47 -25.51 -17.33
C GLN A 534 -28.51 -24.50 -16.18
N PRO A 535 -29.64 -24.36 -15.47
CA PRO A 535 -29.70 -23.53 -14.26
C PRO A 535 -28.68 -24.01 -13.22
N LEU A 536 -28.00 -23.07 -12.55
CA LEU A 536 -26.99 -23.37 -11.53
C LEU A 536 -27.60 -24.04 -10.29
N LEU A 537 -28.75 -23.53 -9.84
CA LEU A 537 -29.47 -24.03 -8.68
C LEU A 537 -30.73 -24.76 -9.16
N THR A 538 -30.86 -26.03 -8.77
CA THR A 538 -32.00 -26.89 -9.16
C THR A 538 -32.50 -27.69 -7.96
N SER A 539 -33.53 -28.51 -8.16
CA SER A 539 -33.95 -29.49 -7.15
C SER A 539 -32.93 -30.59 -6.89
N ASP A 540 -31.96 -30.79 -7.79
CA ASP A 540 -30.86 -31.72 -7.59
C ASP A 540 -29.76 -31.05 -6.74
N VAL A 541 -29.63 -31.51 -5.51
CA VAL A 541 -28.63 -31.02 -4.55
C VAL A 541 -27.20 -31.29 -5.01
N ASN A 542 -26.97 -32.37 -5.76
CA ASN A 542 -25.65 -32.76 -6.23
C ASN A 542 -25.18 -31.86 -7.37
N TRP A 543 -26.06 -31.47 -8.30
CA TRP A 543 -25.76 -30.45 -9.29
C TRP A 543 -25.62 -29.06 -8.66
N SER A 544 -26.54 -28.72 -7.74
CA SER A 544 -26.53 -27.42 -7.06
C SER A 544 -25.25 -27.16 -6.26
N PHE A 545 -24.48 -28.19 -5.89
CA PHE A 545 -23.12 -28.05 -5.37
C PHE A 545 -22.23 -27.21 -6.30
N PHE A 546 -22.20 -27.51 -7.61
CA PHE A 546 -21.44 -26.72 -8.58
C PHE A 546 -22.01 -25.31 -8.76
N GLY A 547 -23.33 -25.17 -8.66
CA GLY A 547 -23.99 -23.85 -8.61
C GLY A 547 -23.50 -23.00 -7.44
N TRP A 548 -23.46 -23.56 -6.23
CA TRP A 548 -22.97 -22.85 -5.05
C TRP A 548 -21.47 -22.55 -5.09
N LEU A 549 -20.65 -23.39 -5.75
CA LEU A 549 -19.26 -23.05 -6.06
C LEU A 549 -19.18 -21.80 -6.95
N ALA A 550 -19.95 -21.78 -8.03
CA ALA A 550 -20.00 -20.67 -8.97
C ALA A 550 -20.48 -19.36 -8.30
N LEU A 551 -21.47 -19.45 -7.40
CA LEU A 551 -21.96 -18.31 -6.62
C LEU A 551 -20.94 -17.84 -5.58
N PHE A 552 -20.18 -18.74 -4.97
CA PHE A 552 -19.07 -18.36 -4.07
C PHE A 552 -18.02 -17.54 -4.83
N ASP A 553 -17.65 -17.98 -6.02
CA ASP A 553 -16.74 -17.29 -6.93
C ASP A 553 -17.29 -15.91 -7.36
N TRP A 554 -18.59 -15.81 -7.64
CA TRP A 554 -19.24 -14.54 -7.96
C TRP A 554 -19.16 -13.54 -6.79
N ILE A 555 -19.35 -13.99 -5.55
CA ILE A 555 -19.24 -13.14 -4.35
C ILE A 555 -17.80 -12.62 -4.17
N GLN A 556 -16.80 -13.49 -4.40
CA GLN A 556 -15.39 -13.10 -4.33
C GLN A 556 -14.97 -12.19 -5.49
N GLY A 557 -15.71 -12.21 -6.60
CA GLY A 557 -15.44 -11.41 -7.79
C GLY A 557 -14.52 -12.10 -8.80
N THR A 558 -14.26 -13.40 -8.65
CA THR A 558 -13.51 -14.20 -9.63
C THR A 558 -14.34 -14.49 -10.88
N ARG A 559 -15.67 -14.55 -10.72
CA ARG A 559 -16.67 -14.63 -11.80
C ARG A 559 -17.60 -13.42 -11.78
N GLU A 560 -18.17 -13.08 -12.92
CA GLU A 560 -19.19 -12.04 -13.06
C GLU A 560 -20.46 -12.60 -13.70
N VAL A 561 -21.61 -11.99 -13.41
CA VAL A 561 -22.91 -12.40 -13.94
C VAL A 561 -23.45 -11.31 -14.85
N ILE A 562 -23.66 -11.67 -16.11
CA ILE A 562 -24.16 -10.76 -17.14
C ILE A 562 -25.51 -11.28 -17.63
N ARG A 563 -26.46 -10.35 -17.73
CA ARG A 563 -27.79 -10.60 -18.26
C ARG A 563 -27.84 -10.14 -19.71
N PHE A 564 -27.97 -11.08 -20.63
CA PHE A 564 -28.14 -10.87 -22.06
C PHE A 564 -29.63 -10.86 -22.40
N GLU A 565 -30.18 -9.67 -22.64
CA GLU A 565 -31.59 -9.48 -23.00
C GLU A 565 -31.75 -9.38 -24.52
N GLY A 566 -32.12 -10.49 -25.15
CA GLY A 566 -32.50 -10.50 -26.56
C GLY A 566 -33.98 -10.19 -26.78
N ASP A 567 -34.38 -10.19 -28.04
CA ASP A 567 -35.77 -9.98 -28.45
C ASP A 567 -36.67 -11.20 -28.21
N VAL A 568 -36.08 -12.40 -28.17
CA VAL A 568 -36.79 -13.67 -28.01
C VAL A 568 -36.66 -14.21 -26.59
N THR A 569 -35.44 -14.25 -26.06
CA THR A 569 -35.16 -14.77 -24.70
C THR A 569 -34.21 -13.86 -23.93
N THR A 570 -34.18 -14.04 -22.61
CA THR A 570 -33.19 -13.41 -21.72
C THR A 570 -32.35 -14.49 -21.09
N LEU A 571 -31.02 -14.40 -21.23
CA LEU A 571 -30.06 -15.34 -20.65
C LEU A 571 -29.32 -14.64 -19.50
N VAL A 572 -29.38 -15.18 -18.30
CA VAL A 572 -28.57 -14.71 -17.17
C VAL A 572 -27.42 -15.70 -17.00
N LEU A 573 -26.23 -15.31 -17.46
CA LEU A 573 -25.09 -16.22 -17.55
C LEU A 573 -24.01 -15.82 -16.55
N ILE A 574 -23.31 -16.82 -16.01
CA ILE A 574 -22.10 -16.61 -15.21
C ILE A 574 -20.84 -16.79 -16.08
N SER A 575 -19.87 -15.92 -15.89
CA SER A 575 -18.62 -15.96 -16.63
C SER A 575 -17.73 -17.12 -16.20
N GLU A 576 -16.68 -17.39 -16.98
CA GLU A 576 -15.55 -18.19 -16.53
C GLU A 576 -14.74 -17.48 -15.44
N ALA A 577 -14.04 -18.25 -14.59
CA ALA A 577 -13.20 -17.69 -13.54
C ALA A 577 -11.99 -16.97 -14.16
N SER A 578 -11.80 -15.71 -13.79
CA SER A 578 -10.64 -14.92 -14.21
C SER A 578 -9.43 -15.19 -13.32
N ALA A 579 -8.22 -15.11 -13.90
CA ALA A 579 -7.00 -15.19 -13.11
C ALA A 579 -6.80 -13.88 -12.30
N PRO A 580 -6.34 -13.96 -11.04
CA PRO A 580 -6.10 -12.77 -10.24
C PRO A 580 -4.91 -11.97 -10.80
N VAL A 581 -5.00 -10.65 -10.71
CA VAL A 581 -3.94 -9.72 -11.08
C VAL A 581 -2.96 -9.58 -9.91
N VAL A 582 -1.67 -9.67 -10.20
CA VAL A 582 -0.59 -9.46 -9.21
C VAL A 582 -0.18 -8.00 -9.21
N LEU A 583 -0.22 -7.35 -8.05
CA LEU A 583 0.26 -5.99 -7.88
C LEU A 583 1.75 -6.01 -7.53
N ALA A 584 2.59 -5.43 -8.40
CA ALA A 584 4.00 -5.28 -8.13
C ALA A 584 4.22 -4.25 -7.00
N THR A 585 4.66 -4.72 -5.84
CA THR A 585 5.00 -3.82 -4.72
C THR A 585 6.38 -3.21 -4.93
N GLY A 586 6.47 -1.87 -4.96
CA GLY A 586 7.74 -1.16 -4.99
C GLY A 586 8.55 -1.36 -3.70
N ASN A 587 9.86 -1.55 -3.83
CA ASN A 587 10.78 -1.52 -2.69
C ASN A 587 11.10 -0.07 -2.31
N ASP A 588 10.12 0.66 -1.78
CA ASP A 588 10.34 2.03 -1.35
C ASP A 588 10.98 2.05 0.05
N ASN A 589 12.31 1.90 0.07
CA ASN A 589 13.12 1.71 1.28
C ASN A 589 13.61 3.02 1.91
N GLN A 590 13.15 4.19 1.48
CA GLN A 590 13.67 5.47 1.99
C GLN A 590 12.75 6.10 3.02
N SER A 591 13.22 6.12 4.28
CA SER A 591 12.52 6.72 5.41
C SER A 591 13.20 8.00 5.90
N ASN A 592 12.44 9.09 5.97
CA ASN A 592 12.80 10.39 6.56
C ASN A 592 13.04 10.29 8.08
N SER A 593 12.53 9.25 8.74
CA SER A 593 12.73 9.01 10.19
C SER A 593 14.17 8.67 10.58
N THR A 594 15.06 8.39 9.61
CA THR A 594 16.46 8.06 9.86
C THR A 594 17.21 9.19 10.58
N ILE A 595 16.85 10.46 10.30
CA ILE A 595 17.48 11.61 10.97
C ILE A 595 17.16 11.65 12.46
N LEU A 596 15.93 11.31 12.86
CA LEU A 596 15.52 11.24 14.26
C LEU A 596 16.31 10.14 14.99
N TYR A 597 16.52 9.00 14.33
CA TYR A 597 17.35 7.92 14.87
C TYR A 597 18.81 8.38 15.12
N TYR A 598 19.42 9.11 14.18
CA TYR A 598 20.77 9.65 14.38
C TYR A 598 20.84 10.68 15.50
N MET A 599 19.83 11.54 15.64
CA MET A 599 19.74 12.48 16.77
C MET A 599 19.66 11.73 18.11
N LEU A 600 18.87 10.65 18.19
CA LEU A 600 18.80 9.81 19.40
C LEU A 600 20.15 9.16 19.70
N LEU A 601 20.80 8.61 18.68
CA LEU A 601 22.12 7.99 18.82
C LEU A 601 23.14 8.99 19.37
N TYR A 602 23.16 10.22 18.82
CA TYR A 602 24.01 11.30 19.32
C TYR A 602 23.75 11.62 20.80
N THR A 603 22.48 11.80 21.20
CA THR A 603 22.14 12.09 22.61
C THR A 603 22.55 10.96 23.56
N THR A 604 22.41 9.70 23.13
CA THR A 604 22.84 8.52 23.90
C THR A 604 24.36 8.45 24.00
N ILE A 605 25.10 8.70 22.91
CA ILE A 605 26.57 8.73 22.92
C ILE A 605 27.09 9.84 23.84
N ALA A 606 26.52 11.05 23.76
CA ALA A 606 26.87 12.15 24.64
C ALA A 606 26.61 11.83 26.11
N SER A 607 25.46 11.22 26.42
CA SER A 607 25.12 10.77 27.79
C SER A 607 26.09 9.70 28.28
N ALA A 608 26.41 8.71 27.44
CA ALA A 608 27.33 7.63 27.76
C ALA A 608 28.75 8.14 28.02
N PHE A 609 29.23 9.09 27.20
CA PHE A 609 30.53 9.72 27.40
C PHE A 609 30.63 10.38 28.78
N VAL A 610 29.64 11.19 29.17
CA VAL A 610 29.63 11.89 30.46
C VAL A 610 29.46 10.91 31.63
N GLY A 611 28.58 9.92 31.48
CA GLY A 611 28.31 8.95 32.54
C GLY A 611 29.46 7.97 32.77
N ILE A 612 30.11 7.46 31.72
CA ILE A 612 31.32 6.63 31.82
C ILE A 612 32.45 7.45 32.43
N GLY A 613 32.63 8.70 32.01
CA GLY A 613 33.58 9.62 32.63
C GLY A 613 33.31 9.82 34.12
N GLY A 614 32.04 10.04 34.52
CA GLY A 614 31.65 10.20 35.92
C GLY A 614 31.94 8.96 36.77
N VAL A 615 31.67 7.76 36.23
CA VAL A 615 32.00 6.48 36.87
C VAL A 615 33.52 6.29 36.97
N PHE A 616 34.27 6.60 35.92
CA PHE A 616 35.74 6.54 35.90
C PHE A 616 36.36 7.44 36.98
N TYR A 617 35.97 8.71 37.06
CA TYR A 617 36.42 9.62 38.11
C TYR A 617 36.01 9.11 39.52
N THR A 618 34.86 8.45 39.65
CA THR A 618 34.45 7.84 40.93
C THR A 618 35.39 6.73 41.40
N PHE A 619 35.87 5.89 40.48
CA PHE A 619 36.81 4.82 40.80
C PHE A 619 38.24 5.32 41.00
N VAL A 620 38.72 6.24 40.16
CA VAL A 620 40.07 6.82 40.25
C VAL A 620 40.29 7.52 41.60
N HIS A 621 39.25 8.14 42.14
CA HIS A 621 39.30 8.82 43.44
C HIS A 621 38.83 7.95 44.62
N GLY A 622 38.78 6.62 44.46
CA GLY A 622 38.58 5.67 45.56
C GLY A 622 37.21 5.73 46.24
N CYS A 623 36.13 6.02 45.49
CA CYS A 623 34.76 6.15 45.99
C CYS A 623 34.59 7.20 47.10
N GLN A 624 35.39 8.27 47.08
CA GLN A 624 35.29 9.40 48.03
C GLN A 624 34.57 10.61 47.41
N ILE A 625 33.36 10.37 46.88
CA ILE A 625 32.56 11.35 46.12
C ILE A 625 31.19 11.57 46.77
N SER A 626 30.56 12.73 46.54
CA SER A 626 29.18 12.99 46.97
C SER A 626 28.17 12.16 46.17
N GLY A 627 27.90 10.92 46.62
CA GLY A 627 27.02 9.98 45.93
C GLY A 627 25.59 10.49 45.68
N ARG A 628 25.10 11.47 46.46
CA ARG A 628 23.80 12.13 46.24
C ARG A 628 23.75 12.93 44.93
N ASN A 629 24.87 13.49 44.49
CA ASN A 629 24.93 14.27 43.25
C ASN A 629 24.84 13.37 42.00
N LEU A 630 25.21 12.09 42.12
CA LEU A 630 25.13 11.12 41.01
C LEU A 630 23.67 10.82 40.60
N PHE A 631 22.71 10.85 41.53
CA PHE A 631 21.27 10.71 41.24
C PHE A 631 20.68 11.87 40.43
N LEU A 632 21.39 12.99 40.34
CA LEU A 632 20.98 14.18 39.58
C LEU A 632 21.57 14.21 38.17
N PHE A 633 22.27 13.14 37.76
CA PHE A 633 22.90 12.98 36.44
C PHE A 633 21.99 13.47 35.30
N ASN A 634 20.80 12.89 35.17
CA ASN A 634 19.90 13.21 34.05
C ASN A 634 19.50 14.68 34.00
N ARG A 635 19.22 15.31 35.15
CA ARG A 635 18.77 16.72 35.22
C ARG A 635 19.89 17.71 34.90
N VAL A 636 21.10 17.43 35.38
CA VAL A 636 22.24 18.34 35.27
C VAL A 636 23.02 18.08 33.98
N ALA A 637 23.48 16.85 33.77
CA ALA A 637 24.29 16.49 32.61
C ALA A 637 23.49 16.60 31.30
N GLY A 638 22.21 16.20 31.28
CA GLY A 638 21.37 16.33 30.10
C GLY A 638 21.24 17.78 29.63
N SER A 639 20.95 18.71 30.55
CA SER A 639 20.80 20.13 30.22
C SER A 639 22.12 20.78 29.77
N VAL A 640 23.25 20.33 30.32
CA VAL A 640 24.58 20.93 30.07
C VAL A 640 25.27 20.38 28.81
N TRP A 641 25.20 19.07 28.58
CA TRP A 641 25.96 18.40 27.51
C TRP A 641 25.15 18.14 26.25
N ILE A 642 23.83 17.94 26.36
CA ILE A 642 22.95 17.63 25.23
C ILE A 642 22.20 18.88 24.79
N GLY A 643 21.69 19.65 25.77
CA GLY A 643 20.94 20.87 25.53
C GLY A 643 19.45 20.63 25.31
N ARG A 644 18.65 21.68 25.58
CA ARG A 644 17.18 21.61 25.61
C ARG A 644 16.55 21.11 24.30
N PRO A 645 16.95 21.59 23.10
CA PRO A 645 16.30 21.18 21.85
C PRO A 645 16.40 19.67 21.57
N LEU A 646 17.59 19.09 21.75
CA LEU A 646 17.82 17.66 21.51
C LEU A 646 17.13 16.78 22.58
N LEU A 647 17.03 17.26 23.82
CA LEU A 647 16.22 16.60 24.85
C LEU A 647 14.73 16.61 24.50
N LEU A 648 14.21 17.70 23.93
CA LEU A 648 12.83 17.77 23.46
C LEU A 648 12.60 16.85 22.26
N VAL A 649 13.54 16.75 21.31
CA VAL A 649 13.45 15.78 20.20
C VAL A 649 13.40 14.35 20.75
N ARG A 650 14.25 14.02 21.71
CA ARG A 650 14.25 12.71 22.36
C ARG A 650 12.92 12.40 23.07
N ALA A 651 12.38 13.37 23.78
CA ALA A 651 11.08 13.25 24.44
C ALA A 651 9.91 13.13 23.45
N LEU A 652 9.99 13.85 22.32
CA LEU A 652 9.01 13.80 21.24
C LEU A 652 9.00 12.42 20.59
N VAL A 653 10.18 11.85 20.28
CA VAL A 653 10.25 10.47 19.77
C VAL A 653 9.63 9.49 20.75
N ALA A 654 9.96 9.60 22.05
CA ALA A 654 9.35 8.73 23.05
C ALA A 654 7.83 8.89 23.10
N SER A 655 7.32 10.11 22.95
CA SER A 655 5.88 10.40 22.89
C SER A 655 5.24 9.84 21.62
N ILE A 656 5.91 9.92 20.47
CA ILE A 656 5.47 9.29 19.21
C ILE A 656 5.39 7.78 19.39
N VAL A 657 6.42 7.15 19.96
CA VAL A 657 6.40 5.71 20.26
C VAL A 657 5.22 5.39 21.19
N LEU A 658 4.98 6.13 22.27
CA LEU A 658 3.80 5.94 23.13
C LEU A 658 2.45 6.16 22.42
N GLY A 659 2.46 6.93 21.34
CA GLY A 659 1.30 7.25 20.51
C GLY A 659 1.08 6.29 19.34
N THR A 660 2.01 5.39 19.04
CA THR A 660 1.89 4.41 17.94
C THR A 660 1.55 3.00 18.46
N CYS A 661 0.80 2.25 17.66
CA CYS A 661 0.53 0.85 17.94
C CYS A 661 1.80 -0.01 17.87
N GLN A 662 1.75 -1.19 18.49
CA GLN A 662 2.83 -2.18 18.47
C GLN A 662 2.36 -3.51 17.87
N ASP A 663 1.22 -3.50 17.20
CA ASP A 663 0.65 -4.70 16.59
C ASP A 663 1.58 -5.21 15.49
N GLN A 664 1.85 -6.51 15.50
CA GLN A 664 2.80 -7.15 14.60
C GLN A 664 2.08 -8.18 13.74
N LEU A 665 2.50 -8.28 12.48
CA LEU A 665 2.10 -9.37 11.60
C LEU A 665 2.88 -10.61 12.03
N MET A 666 2.17 -11.64 12.48
CA MET A 666 2.78 -12.91 12.85
C MET A 666 2.26 -14.03 11.96
N LEU A 667 3.16 -14.94 11.60
CA LEU A 667 2.81 -16.25 11.08
C LEU A 667 2.36 -17.12 12.25
N LEU A 668 1.17 -17.73 12.13
CA LEU A 668 0.65 -18.65 13.14
C LEU A 668 1.59 -19.87 13.28
N PRO A 669 1.68 -20.51 14.47
CA PRO A 669 2.65 -21.56 14.77
C PRO A 669 2.65 -22.74 13.78
N ASP A 670 1.51 -22.98 13.14
CA ASP A 670 1.29 -24.08 12.20
C ASP A 670 1.83 -23.76 10.78
N GLY A 671 2.35 -22.55 10.55
CA GLY A 671 3.07 -22.14 9.33
C GLY A 671 2.21 -21.76 8.12
N GLY A 672 0.89 -21.97 8.17
CA GLY A 672 -0.01 -21.76 7.03
C GLY A 672 -0.74 -20.40 6.95
N TYR A 673 -0.93 -19.72 8.07
CA TYR A 673 -1.75 -18.49 8.13
C TYR A 673 -1.01 -17.32 8.76
N SER A 674 -1.25 -16.13 8.23
CA SER A 674 -0.71 -14.87 8.75
C SER A 674 -1.85 -13.97 9.25
N LYS A 675 -1.63 -13.31 10.38
CA LYS A 675 -2.60 -12.41 11.02
C LYS A 675 -1.91 -11.38 11.91
N PHE A 676 -2.53 -10.19 12.09
CA PHE A 676 -2.10 -9.25 13.12
C PHE A 676 -2.46 -9.73 14.52
N THR A 677 -1.47 -9.71 15.41
CA THR A 677 -1.65 -10.00 16.83
C THR A 677 -1.30 -8.76 17.65
N ALA A 678 -2.08 -8.54 18.71
CA ALA A 678 -1.77 -7.50 19.67
C ALA A 678 -0.50 -7.89 20.43
N ALA A 679 0.56 -7.09 20.29
CA ALA A 679 1.83 -7.28 20.98
C ALA A 679 2.10 -6.09 21.93
N PRO A 680 1.37 -5.99 23.06
CA PRO A 680 1.56 -4.89 24.00
C PRO A 680 2.97 -4.90 24.57
N ARG A 681 3.53 -3.71 24.81
CA ARG A 681 4.86 -3.58 25.40
C ARG A 681 4.91 -4.20 26.77
N SER A 682 6.06 -4.79 27.12
CA SER A 682 6.31 -5.20 28.50
C SER A 682 6.26 -4.00 29.44
N ILE A 683 5.96 -4.24 30.73
CA ILE A 683 5.96 -3.16 31.73
C ILE A 683 7.33 -2.49 31.84
N TRP A 684 8.43 -3.24 31.68
CA TRP A 684 9.79 -2.71 31.69
C TRP A 684 10.07 -1.78 30.50
N SER A 685 9.66 -2.18 29.30
CA SER A 685 9.78 -1.35 28.10
C SER A 685 8.96 -0.07 28.24
N SER A 686 7.74 -0.18 28.79
CA SER A 686 6.85 0.97 29.05
C SER A 686 7.46 1.95 30.06
N MET A 687 8.07 1.46 31.14
CA MET A 687 8.79 2.28 32.13
C MET A 687 9.95 3.06 31.52
N VAL A 688 10.70 2.45 30.59
CA VAL A 688 11.83 3.09 29.91
C VAL A 688 11.34 4.17 28.94
N VAL A 689 10.37 3.86 28.07
CA VAL A 689 9.82 4.84 27.12
C VAL A 689 9.14 6.01 27.85
N ALA A 690 8.39 5.73 28.92
CA ALA A 690 7.81 6.77 29.78
C ALA A 690 8.89 7.64 30.45
N GLY A 691 10.01 7.03 30.86
CA GLY A 691 11.17 7.75 31.38
C GLY A 691 11.74 8.74 30.37
N GLU A 692 11.85 8.33 29.11
CA GLU A 692 12.33 9.17 28.02
C GLU A 692 11.33 10.28 27.66
N ALA A 693 10.02 10.02 27.74
CA ALA A 693 9.01 11.08 27.59
C ALA A 693 9.12 12.16 28.69
N THR A 694 9.66 11.83 29.87
CA THR A 694 9.80 12.78 31.00
C THR A 694 10.91 13.81 30.84
N TRP A 695 11.72 13.73 29.78
CA TRP A 695 12.63 14.83 29.41
C TRP A 695 11.89 16.16 29.22
N VAL A 696 10.61 16.14 28.78
CA VAL A 696 9.76 17.33 28.74
C VAL A 696 9.68 18.02 30.11
N SER A 697 9.40 17.25 31.17
CA SER A 697 9.33 17.78 32.54
C SER A 697 10.67 18.34 33.02
N TYR A 698 11.80 17.77 32.58
CA TYR A 698 13.12 18.31 32.92
C TYR A 698 13.40 19.63 32.22
N VAL A 699 13.05 19.75 30.93
CA VAL A 699 13.20 21.00 30.17
C VAL A 699 12.29 22.10 30.72
N ILE A 700 11.01 21.79 31.00
CA ILE A 700 10.08 22.75 31.64
C ILE A 700 10.63 23.19 33.00
N GLY A 701 11.11 22.24 33.81
CA GLY A 701 11.74 22.54 35.09
C GLY A 701 12.92 23.49 34.95
N ASP A 702 13.81 23.26 33.98
CA ASP A 702 14.99 24.11 33.72
C ASP A 702 14.63 25.50 33.17
N VAL A 703 13.56 25.63 32.37
CA VAL A 703 13.02 26.94 31.93
C VAL A 703 12.45 27.71 33.11
N LEU A 704 11.70 27.04 33.98
CA LEU A 704 11.06 27.66 35.14
C LEU A 704 12.05 28.02 36.26
N LEU A 705 13.31 27.57 36.22
CA LEU A 705 14.35 28.05 37.14
C LEU A 705 14.60 29.56 37.04
N VAL A 706 14.20 30.20 35.93
CA VAL A 706 14.28 31.66 35.77
C VAL A 706 13.30 32.38 36.70
N SER A 707 12.11 31.81 36.92
CA SER A 707 11.03 32.43 37.71
C SER A 707 10.87 31.81 39.10
N MET A 708 11.21 30.53 39.28
CA MET A 708 11.07 29.80 40.53
C MET A 708 12.31 29.95 41.42
N HIS A 709 12.10 30.13 42.73
CA HIS A 709 13.20 30.09 43.69
C HIS A 709 13.84 28.69 43.75
N ALA A 710 15.18 28.65 43.79
CA ALA A 710 15.97 27.41 43.80
C ALA A 710 15.56 26.43 44.93
N SER A 711 15.13 26.93 46.09
CA SER A 711 14.66 26.10 47.21
C SER A 711 13.35 25.36 46.93
N SER A 712 12.44 25.98 46.16
CA SER A 712 11.16 25.36 45.78
C SER A 712 11.34 24.41 44.59
N ALA A 713 12.21 24.76 43.64
CA ALA A 713 12.55 23.91 42.50
C ALA A 713 13.12 22.55 42.93
N LYS A 714 13.92 22.49 44.01
CA LYS A 714 14.49 21.25 44.59
C LYS A 714 13.45 20.20 44.97
N VAL A 715 12.22 20.61 45.32
CA VAL A 715 11.14 19.69 45.74
C VAL A 715 10.13 19.49 44.61
N ILE A 716 9.75 20.56 43.92
CA ILE A 716 8.71 20.54 42.89
C ILE A 716 9.16 19.73 41.67
N ALA A 717 10.39 19.91 41.18
CA ALA A 717 10.83 19.29 39.93
C ALA A 717 11.01 17.75 40.02
N PRO A 718 11.51 17.17 41.13
CA PRO A 718 11.46 15.72 41.37
C PRO A 718 10.04 15.16 41.48
N MET A 719 9.19 15.82 42.26
CA MET A 719 7.80 15.38 42.46
C MET A 719 7.02 15.38 41.13
N ALA A 720 7.12 16.46 40.35
CA ALA A 720 6.44 16.61 39.06
C ALA A 720 6.84 15.51 38.06
N SER A 721 8.14 15.24 37.90
CA SER A 721 8.60 14.21 36.95
C SER A 721 8.25 12.79 37.41
N THR A 722 8.24 12.51 38.72
CA THR A 722 7.89 11.18 39.23
C THR A 722 6.40 10.92 39.08
N LEU A 723 5.55 11.91 39.36
CA LEU A 723 4.11 11.83 39.11
C LEU A 723 3.81 11.65 37.63
N ALA A 724 4.46 12.44 36.76
CA ALA A 724 4.26 12.33 35.33
C ALA A 724 4.72 10.98 34.78
N TRP A 725 5.88 10.49 35.23
CA TRP A 725 6.37 9.17 34.86
C TRP A 725 5.39 8.06 35.26
N LEU A 726 4.90 8.07 36.51
CA LEU A 726 3.93 7.09 36.99
C LEU A 726 2.63 7.13 36.18
N ALA A 727 2.11 8.34 35.93
CA ALA A 727 0.88 8.52 35.16
C ALA A 727 1.03 8.01 33.72
N ILE A 728 2.17 8.27 33.06
CA ILE A 728 2.44 7.79 31.70
C ILE A 728 2.61 6.27 31.67
N VAL A 729 3.26 5.65 32.66
CA VAL A 729 3.37 4.19 32.76
C VAL A 729 2.00 3.54 32.92
N ILE A 730 1.14 4.08 33.80
CA ILE A 730 -0.23 3.58 33.97
C ILE A 730 -1.01 3.72 32.67
N LEU A 731 -0.87 4.86 31.99
CA LEU A 731 -1.54 5.14 30.73
C LEU A 731 -1.11 4.15 29.61
N ASP A 732 0.20 3.85 29.48
CA ASP A 732 0.72 2.88 28.48
C ASP A 732 0.29 1.45 28.77
N TYR A 733 0.34 1.04 30.03
CA TYR A 733 0.00 -0.32 30.41
C TYR A 733 -1.51 -0.61 30.41
N ALA A 734 -2.34 0.32 30.90
CA ALA A 734 -3.78 0.11 31.02
C ALA A 734 -4.55 0.36 29.71
N PHE A 735 -4.05 1.25 28.85
CA PHE A 735 -4.72 1.66 27.61
C PHE A 735 -3.71 1.71 26.45
N PRO A 736 -3.26 0.55 25.92
CA PRO A 736 -2.37 0.50 24.77
C PRO A 736 -3.08 1.00 23.50
N VAL A 737 -2.32 1.62 22.59
CA VAL A 737 -2.83 2.06 21.28
C VAL A 737 -2.94 0.85 20.35
N THR A 738 -4.11 0.63 19.76
CA THR A 738 -4.38 -0.46 18.81
C THR A 738 -4.52 0.08 17.40
N LEU A 739 -4.21 -0.75 16.41
CA LEU A 739 -4.44 -0.47 15.00
C LEU A 739 -5.95 -0.36 14.70
N THR A 740 -6.35 0.68 13.98
CA THR A 740 -7.75 0.85 13.53
C THR A 740 -7.80 1.10 12.03
N ALA A 741 -8.75 0.48 11.34
CA ALA A 741 -8.94 0.65 9.91
C ALA A 741 -10.43 0.89 9.61
N GLN A 742 -10.68 1.76 8.62
CA GLN A 742 -12.02 2.09 8.17
C GLN A 742 -12.06 2.09 6.64
N LEU A 743 -13.05 1.41 6.08
CA LEU A 743 -13.34 1.44 4.65
C LEU A 743 -14.43 2.48 4.37
N ASN A 744 -14.20 3.30 3.35
CA ASN A 744 -15.14 4.29 2.86
C ASN A 744 -14.79 4.57 1.40
N ARG A 745 -15.25 3.69 0.50
CA ARG A 745 -14.92 3.75 -0.92
C ARG A 745 -15.60 4.92 -1.61
N LYS A 746 -14.79 5.81 -2.14
CA LYS A 746 -15.20 6.91 -3.02
C LYS A 746 -14.47 6.76 -4.34
N CYS A 747 -15.24 6.62 -5.41
CA CYS A 747 -14.72 6.43 -6.76
C CYS A 747 -15.20 7.53 -7.69
N THR A 748 -14.38 7.86 -8.67
CA THR A 748 -14.72 8.71 -9.81
C THR A 748 -14.24 8.04 -11.08
N ALA A 749 -14.96 8.19 -12.18
CA ALA A 749 -14.55 7.68 -13.48
C ALA A 749 -14.10 8.82 -14.40
N ASP A 750 -13.22 8.51 -15.33
CA ASP A 750 -12.69 9.45 -16.33
C ASP A 750 -12.57 8.77 -17.71
N ASN A 751 -12.44 9.59 -18.76
CA ASN A 751 -12.35 9.19 -20.16
C ASN A 751 -13.38 8.13 -20.55
N THR A 752 -14.66 8.47 -20.39
CA THR A 752 -15.78 7.59 -20.79
C THR A 752 -15.71 6.22 -20.10
N TYR A 753 -15.46 6.22 -18.79
CA TYR A 753 -15.36 5.02 -17.94
C TYR A 753 -14.16 4.10 -18.23
N GLN A 754 -13.17 4.57 -18.99
CA GLN A 754 -11.93 3.82 -19.21
C GLN A 754 -11.00 3.86 -18.00
N TYR A 755 -11.08 4.88 -17.14
CA TYR A 755 -10.28 4.98 -15.93
C TYR A 755 -11.15 5.17 -14.70
N LEU A 756 -10.86 4.41 -13.64
CA LEU A 756 -11.47 4.57 -12.33
C LEU A 756 -10.40 4.99 -11.31
N HIS A 757 -10.67 6.08 -10.60
CA HIS A 757 -9.87 6.54 -9.47
C HIS A 757 -10.67 6.36 -8.19
N CYS A 758 -10.16 5.54 -7.27
CA CYS A 758 -10.84 5.21 -6.03
C CYS A 758 -9.94 5.47 -4.82
N GLN A 759 -10.52 6.05 -3.78
CA GLN A 759 -9.94 6.12 -2.44
C GLN A 759 -10.84 5.33 -1.50
N SER A 760 -10.30 4.25 -0.92
CA SER A 760 -11.14 3.20 -0.32
C SER A 760 -11.19 3.15 1.19
N GLY A 761 -10.40 3.99 1.86
CA GLY A 761 -10.44 4.09 3.30
C GLY A 761 -9.17 4.65 3.91
N SER A 762 -9.07 4.50 5.23
CA SER A 762 -7.91 4.91 6.01
C SER A 762 -7.56 3.92 7.11
N ILE A 763 -6.27 3.70 7.32
CA ILE A 763 -5.69 2.95 8.44
C ILE A 763 -5.03 3.96 9.38
N ARG A 764 -5.40 3.95 10.65
CA ARG A 764 -4.74 4.73 11.70
C ARG A 764 -3.85 3.82 12.53
N VAL A 765 -2.55 4.05 12.41
CA VAL A 765 -1.49 3.33 13.14
C VAL A 765 -1.22 3.98 14.50
N GLY A 766 -1.47 5.28 14.63
CA GLY A 766 -1.22 6.02 15.86
C GLY A 766 -2.32 7.00 16.23
N SER A 767 -2.16 7.63 17.39
CA SER A 767 -3.13 8.54 17.99
C SER A 767 -2.48 9.85 18.40
N TRP A 768 -2.82 10.94 17.71
CA TRP A 768 -2.44 12.29 18.12
C TRP A 768 -2.98 12.67 19.51
N PRO A 769 -4.26 12.37 19.86
CA PRO A 769 -4.78 12.60 21.21
C PRO A 769 -3.91 11.96 22.30
N ARG A 770 -3.33 10.77 22.04
CA ARG A 770 -2.44 10.10 22.99
C ARG A 770 -1.17 10.90 23.26
N ILE A 771 -0.54 11.44 22.21
CA ILE A 771 0.63 12.30 22.32
C ILE A 771 0.27 13.57 23.12
N ALA A 772 -0.86 14.20 22.81
CA ALA A 772 -1.34 15.38 23.53
C ALA A 772 -1.58 15.10 25.02
N ILE A 773 -2.20 13.97 25.36
CA ILE A 773 -2.39 13.54 26.76
C ILE A 773 -1.05 13.36 27.48
N VAL A 774 -0.05 12.74 26.85
CA VAL A 774 1.29 12.59 27.43
C VAL A 774 1.89 13.96 27.78
N PHE A 775 1.81 14.95 26.89
CA PHE A 775 2.25 16.32 27.19
C PHE A 775 1.43 16.98 28.31
N LEU A 776 0.11 16.84 28.29
CA LEU A 776 -0.78 17.38 29.32
C LEU A 776 -0.53 16.76 30.70
N LEU A 777 -0.20 15.47 30.78
CA LEU A 777 0.15 14.81 32.03
C LEU A 777 1.45 15.38 32.64
N GLN A 778 2.43 15.74 31.81
CA GLN A 778 3.66 16.39 32.30
C GLN A 778 3.36 17.78 32.88
N ILE A 779 2.57 18.59 32.16
CA ILE A 779 2.18 19.94 32.62
C ILE A 779 1.28 19.85 33.85
N GLY A 780 0.29 18.96 33.86
CA GLY A 780 -0.61 18.74 34.98
C GLY A 780 0.12 18.27 36.24
N SER A 781 1.08 17.36 36.11
CA SER A 781 1.91 16.89 37.23
C SER A 781 2.73 18.02 37.84
N LEU A 782 3.22 18.95 37.02
CA LEU A 782 3.89 20.15 37.51
C LEU A 782 2.94 21.07 38.29
N VAL A 783 1.73 21.33 37.77
CA VAL A 783 0.73 22.16 38.47
C VAL A 783 0.35 21.53 39.81
N VAL A 784 0.12 20.22 39.86
CA VAL A 784 -0.17 19.49 41.09
C VAL A 784 0.99 19.58 42.08
N ALA A 785 2.24 19.39 41.61
CA ALA A 785 3.42 19.51 42.46
C ALA A 785 3.58 20.93 43.04
N ILE A 786 3.34 21.97 42.23
CA ILE A 786 3.33 23.37 42.70
C ILE A 786 2.23 23.56 43.76
N PHE A 787 1.01 23.10 43.48
CA PHE A 787 -0.12 23.24 44.40
C PHE A 787 0.13 22.56 45.74
N VAL A 788 0.60 21.31 45.74
CA VAL A 788 0.93 20.55 46.96
C VAL A 788 2.03 21.24 47.76
N VAL A 789 3.09 21.72 47.11
CA VAL A 789 4.17 22.44 47.79
C VAL A 789 3.68 23.78 48.33
N CYS A 790 2.83 24.52 47.62
CA CYS A 790 2.20 25.74 48.12
C CYS A 790 1.31 25.48 49.34
N LEU A 791 0.56 24.38 49.38
CA LEU A 791 -0.24 23.97 50.53
C LEU A 791 0.63 23.57 51.74
N LEU A 792 1.70 22.82 51.51
CA LEU A 792 2.63 22.38 52.55
C LEU A 792 3.47 23.55 53.11
N GLN A 793 3.93 24.47 52.25
CA GLN A 793 4.65 25.68 52.66
C GLN A 793 3.74 26.68 53.41
N ARG A 794 2.43 26.72 53.12
CA ARG A 794 1.46 27.47 53.95
C ARG A 794 1.31 26.90 55.35
N ARG A 795 1.60 25.61 55.58
CA ARG A 795 1.57 24.96 56.91
C ARG A 795 2.92 24.98 57.66
N LEU A 796 4.04 25.14 56.95
CA LEU A 796 5.39 25.21 57.51
C LEU A 796 6.03 26.56 57.15
N GLN A 797 5.77 27.59 57.96
CA GLN A 797 6.55 28.83 57.90
C GLN A 797 7.97 28.56 58.42
N GLY A 798 8.91 28.25 57.52
CA GLY A 798 10.30 28.00 57.87
C GLY A 798 11.28 28.51 56.82
N GLY A 799 11.93 29.63 57.12
CA GLY A 799 13.26 30.03 56.62
C GLY A 799 13.43 30.28 55.11
N LYS A 800 13.39 31.56 54.69
CA LYS A 800 13.88 31.99 53.36
C LYS A 800 15.41 31.93 53.33
N CYS A 801 15.99 30.89 52.73
CA CYS A 801 17.43 30.85 52.43
C CYS A 801 17.68 31.49 51.05
N GLN A 802 18.12 32.75 51.01
CA GLN A 802 18.54 33.42 49.78
C GLN A 802 19.94 32.95 49.38
N THR A 803 20.04 32.15 48.34
CA THR A 803 21.31 31.74 47.73
C THR A 803 21.60 32.59 46.48
N ARG A 804 22.76 33.25 46.42
CA ARG A 804 23.21 33.98 45.23
C ARG A 804 23.67 33.01 44.14
N PRO A 805 23.34 33.24 42.86
CA PRO A 805 23.70 32.33 41.76
C PRO A 805 25.18 32.43 41.41
N SER A 806 25.84 31.27 41.21
CA SER A 806 27.19 31.22 40.63
C SER A 806 27.13 31.54 39.13
N LEU A 807 28.05 32.39 38.65
CA LEU A 807 28.14 32.77 37.24
C LEU A 807 28.86 31.71 36.38
N VAL A 808 29.48 30.70 36.99
CA VAL A 808 30.26 29.64 36.30
C VAL A 808 29.42 28.37 36.12
N LEU A 809 28.51 28.08 37.04
CA LEU A 809 27.67 26.89 37.00
C LEU A 809 26.38 27.14 36.22
N HIS A 810 25.91 26.11 35.53
CA HIS A 810 24.62 26.15 34.84
C HIS A 810 23.47 26.26 35.86
N GLY A 811 22.35 26.88 35.48
CA GLY A 811 21.19 27.10 36.36
C GLY A 811 20.70 25.80 37.04
N ALA A 812 20.58 24.72 36.27
CA ALA A 812 20.26 23.39 36.79
C ALA A 812 21.24 22.89 37.87
N ALA A 813 22.55 23.08 37.68
CA ALA A 813 23.56 22.65 38.64
C ALA A 813 23.46 23.44 39.97
N ASN A 814 23.27 24.76 39.88
CA ASN A 814 23.10 25.62 41.06
C ASN A 814 21.79 25.33 41.81
N ALA A 815 20.73 24.97 41.09
CA ALA A 815 19.42 24.70 41.67
C ALA A 815 19.33 23.33 42.33
N PHE A 816 19.91 22.27 41.76
CA PHE A 816 19.63 20.90 42.21
C PHE A 816 20.74 20.24 43.04
N LEU A 817 22.02 20.59 42.83
CA LEU A 817 23.12 19.88 43.48
C LEU A 817 23.11 20.01 45.01
N TYR A 818 23.57 18.95 45.68
CA TYR A 818 23.74 18.93 47.12
C TYR A 818 24.98 19.73 47.51
N ARG A 819 24.82 20.65 48.46
CA ARG A 819 25.91 21.47 49.01
C ARG A 819 26.42 20.79 50.28
N ARG A 820 27.66 20.33 50.29
CA ARG A 820 28.37 20.00 51.52
C ARG A 820 28.86 21.32 52.14
N LEU A 821 28.27 21.69 53.28
CA LEU A 821 28.70 22.83 54.10
C LEU A 821 29.68 22.27 55.15
N ASP A 822 30.84 22.90 55.27
CA ASP A 822 31.83 22.55 56.28
C ASP A 822 31.52 23.36 57.54
N ASP A 823 31.11 22.71 58.64
CA ASP A 823 30.63 23.37 59.87
C ASP A 823 31.72 24.21 60.59
N ASN A 824 32.99 24.12 60.16
CA ASN A 824 34.14 24.68 60.88
C ASN A 824 34.80 25.92 60.24
N LYS A 825 34.25 26.52 59.17
CA LYS A 825 34.78 27.80 58.63
C LYS A 825 33.65 28.76 58.26
N HIS A 826 33.76 30.01 58.74
CA HIS A 826 32.83 31.12 58.52
C HIS A 826 32.69 31.59 57.04
N ASN A 827 33.28 30.87 56.08
CA ASN A 827 33.13 31.14 54.65
C ASN A 827 32.27 30.04 54.04
N ASN A 828 31.09 30.42 53.52
CA ASN A 828 30.17 29.56 52.77
C ASN A 828 30.79 29.07 51.45
N VAL A 829 31.72 28.11 51.53
CA VAL A 829 32.44 27.55 50.39
C VAL A 829 31.64 26.38 49.80
N TRP A 830 31.44 26.38 48.48
CA TRP A 830 30.86 25.24 47.78
C TRP A 830 31.96 24.32 47.26
N GLN A 831 32.02 23.09 47.77
CA GLN A 831 32.94 22.05 47.32
C GLN A 831 32.24 21.08 46.35
N LEU A 832 32.80 20.91 45.15
CA LEU A 832 32.34 19.98 44.10
C LEU A 832 33.47 19.04 43.72
N ASP A 833 33.22 17.75 43.79
CA ASP A 833 34.14 16.69 43.36
C ASP A 833 34.28 16.60 41.83
N ASP A 834 35.37 16.00 41.35
CA ASP A 834 35.69 15.85 39.91
C ASP A 834 34.58 15.19 39.09
N ALA A 835 33.85 14.21 39.65
CA ALA A 835 32.72 13.60 38.96
C ALA A 835 31.55 14.60 38.83
N THR A 836 31.21 15.33 39.88
CA THR A 836 30.17 16.38 39.82
C THR A 836 30.58 17.56 38.92
N LEU A 837 31.87 17.89 38.83
CA LEU A 837 32.39 18.90 37.90
C LEU A 837 32.18 18.50 36.44
N LEU A 838 32.42 17.22 36.11
CA LEU A 838 32.15 16.68 34.79
C LEU A 838 30.65 16.77 34.44
N LEU A 839 29.75 16.45 35.38
CA LEU A 839 28.29 16.64 35.19
C LEU A 839 27.93 18.10 34.89
N CYS A 840 28.69 19.04 35.46
CA CYS A 840 28.54 20.46 35.24
C CYS A 840 29.23 20.96 33.96
N GLY A 841 29.83 20.10 33.14
CA GLY A 841 30.52 20.50 31.91
C GLY A 841 31.90 21.13 32.14
N LEU A 842 32.49 20.91 33.31
CA LEU A 842 33.82 21.38 33.68
C LEU A 842 34.75 20.16 33.71
N ILE A 843 35.67 20.07 32.75
CA ILE A 843 36.61 18.96 32.66
C ILE A 843 37.91 19.38 33.35
N SER A 844 38.19 18.77 34.50
CA SER A 844 39.45 18.95 35.22
C SER A 844 40.48 17.91 34.77
N PHE A 845 41.66 18.35 34.33
CA PHE A 845 42.78 17.47 34.02
C PHE A 845 44.11 18.07 34.47
N THR A 846 45.06 17.20 34.80
CA THR A 846 46.40 17.60 35.21
C THR A 846 47.38 17.46 34.06
N TRP A 847 48.00 18.56 33.65
CA TRP A 847 49.08 18.55 32.66
C TRP A 847 50.33 19.22 33.25
N ARG A 848 51.46 18.50 33.27
CA ARG A 848 52.76 18.98 33.81
C ARG A 848 52.63 19.55 35.23
N HIS A 849 51.98 18.80 36.12
CA HIS A 849 51.74 19.18 37.53
C HIS A 849 50.85 20.42 37.78
N HIS A 850 50.23 20.99 36.73
CA HIS A 850 49.22 22.04 36.86
C HIS A 850 47.83 21.49 36.53
N MET A 851 46.83 21.88 37.32
CA MET A 851 45.42 21.52 37.13
C MET A 851 44.74 22.56 36.25
N TYR A 852 44.24 22.14 35.09
CA TYR A 852 43.45 22.96 34.18
C TYR A 852 41.98 22.53 34.24
N THR A 853 41.07 23.49 34.17
CA THR A 853 39.64 23.24 34.06
C THR A 853 39.12 23.81 32.75
N PHE A 854 38.60 22.94 31.89
CA PHE A 854 37.99 23.33 30.62
C PHE A 854 36.47 23.43 30.76
N ASP A 855 35.91 24.60 30.47
CA ASP A 855 34.45 24.82 30.42
C ASP A 855 33.93 24.55 29.01
N ILE A 856 33.27 23.40 28.83
CA ILE A 856 32.69 22.96 27.55
C ILE A 856 31.62 23.93 27.04
N LYS A 857 30.91 24.63 27.94
CA LYS A 857 29.80 25.52 27.56
C LYS A 857 30.31 26.83 26.98
N ARG A 858 31.43 27.32 27.50
CA ARG A 858 32.06 28.58 27.07
C ARG A 858 33.20 28.37 26.08
N TRP A 859 33.67 27.14 25.92
CA TRP A 859 34.89 26.81 25.17
C TRP A 859 36.12 27.61 25.67
N VAL A 860 36.27 27.73 26.99
CA VAL A 860 37.35 28.50 27.64
C VAL A 860 38.05 27.65 28.70
N PHE A 861 39.37 27.78 28.79
CA PHE A 861 40.16 27.27 29.91
C PHE A 861 40.13 28.27 31.06
N LEU A 862 39.74 27.82 32.26
CA LEU A 862 39.75 28.62 33.48
C LEU A 862 41.15 28.58 34.10
N ASP A 863 41.70 29.76 34.44
CA ASP A 863 43.06 29.92 34.94
C ASP A 863 43.19 29.67 36.46
N ALA A 864 44.37 29.24 36.89
CA ALA A 864 44.69 28.61 38.17
C ALA A 864 44.47 29.47 39.43
N LYS A 865 44.10 30.75 39.32
CA LYS A 865 43.84 31.63 40.49
C LYS A 865 42.59 31.26 41.30
N HIS A 866 41.67 30.46 40.74
CA HIS A 866 40.52 29.90 41.48
C HIS A 866 40.77 28.46 41.99
N ASN A 867 41.96 27.90 41.75
CA ASN A 867 42.36 26.56 42.18
C ASN A 867 43.34 26.67 43.35
N ILE A 868 42.87 26.80 44.59
CA ILE A 868 43.74 26.76 45.77
C ILE A 868 43.69 25.38 46.46
N GLN A 869 44.88 24.79 46.50
CA GLN A 869 45.42 23.68 47.31
C GLN A 869 45.32 22.22 46.83
N MET A 870 46.51 21.63 46.74
CA MET A 870 46.80 20.24 46.43
C MET A 870 46.58 19.31 47.63
N HIS A 871 46.02 18.13 47.30
CA HIS A 871 46.10 16.85 48.01
C HIS A 871 45.22 16.66 49.28
N GLN A 872 43.91 16.48 49.07
CA GLN A 872 43.21 15.19 49.09
C GLN A 872 41.71 15.52 48.90
N GLN A 873 41.12 15.12 47.77
CA GLN A 873 39.84 15.58 47.19
C GLN A 873 39.97 16.86 46.37
N SER A 874 39.97 16.73 45.03
CA SER A 874 39.86 17.86 44.11
C SER A 874 38.45 18.45 44.27
N ALA A 875 38.32 19.45 45.14
CA ALA A 875 37.13 20.27 45.26
C ALA A 875 37.44 21.64 44.68
N LEU A 876 36.79 22.00 43.56
CA LEU A 876 36.84 23.39 43.07
C LEU A 876 36.10 24.28 44.09
N LEU A 877 36.82 25.21 44.72
CA LEU A 877 36.25 26.19 45.64
C LEU A 877 35.66 27.36 44.85
N PHE A 878 34.33 27.51 44.90
CA PHE A 878 33.69 28.75 44.49
C PHE A 878 33.50 29.67 45.70
N GLU A 879 34.23 30.78 45.73
CA GLU A 879 34.04 31.83 46.73
C GLU A 879 32.85 32.72 46.31
N ASN A 880 31.96 33.05 47.27
CA ASN A 880 30.84 33.95 46.96
C ASN A 880 31.40 35.34 46.64
N PRO A 881 30.99 35.99 45.54
CA PRO A 881 31.41 37.36 45.30
C PRO A 881 30.86 38.27 46.40
N HIS A 882 31.76 38.79 47.24
CA HIS A 882 31.47 39.85 48.19
C HIS A 882 31.18 41.13 47.41
N LEU A 883 29.93 41.57 47.40
CA LEU A 883 29.61 42.95 47.07
C LEU A 883 30.16 43.76 48.24
N ALA A 884 31.25 44.50 48.02
CA ALA A 884 31.74 45.45 49.02
C ALA A 884 30.62 46.45 49.29
N ASN A 885 30.06 46.41 50.51
CA ASN A 885 29.18 47.47 50.98
C ASN A 885 29.99 48.76 50.97
N ALA A 886 29.57 49.70 50.13
CA ALA A 886 30.16 51.02 50.02
C ALA A 886 29.82 51.86 51.27
N THR A 887 30.46 51.56 52.41
CA THR A 887 30.51 52.43 53.59
C THR A 887 31.75 52.09 54.40
N GLN A 888 32.94 52.41 53.90
CA GLN A 888 34.10 52.77 54.73
C GLN A 888 35.21 53.28 53.83
N VAL A 889 35.42 54.60 53.91
CA VAL A 889 36.53 55.31 53.27
C VAL A 889 37.80 54.96 54.05
N VAL A 890 38.73 54.28 53.40
CA VAL A 890 40.16 54.34 53.73
C VAL A 890 40.88 54.63 52.40
N PRO A 891 41.66 55.71 52.31
CA PRO A 891 42.23 56.15 51.05
C PRO A 891 43.41 55.25 50.69
N VAL A 892 43.37 54.68 49.48
CA VAL A 892 44.57 54.19 48.80
C VAL A 892 44.77 55.13 47.62
N ASP A 893 45.92 55.80 47.61
CA ASP A 893 46.31 56.75 46.57
C ASP A 893 46.23 56.12 45.19
N VAL A 894 45.17 56.45 44.46
CA VAL A 894 45.05 56.20 43.03
C VAL A 894 45.59 57.44 42.34
N ALA A 895 46.73 57.26 41.66
CA ALA A 895 47.23 58.23 40.70
C ALA A 895 46.12 58.57 39.71
N VAL A 896 45.80 59.86 39.64
CA VAL A 896 44.78 60.45 38.79
C VAL A 896 45.14 60.18 37.32
N GLY A 897 44.39 59.27 36.70
CA GLY A 897 44.22 59.15 35.25
C GLY A 897 42.79 59.57 34.89
N SER A 898 42.68 60.47 33.92
CA SER A 898 41.53 61.33 33.62
C SER A 898 40.17 60.64 33.38
N THR A 899 39.14 61.37 33.79
CA THR A 899 37.71 61.13 33.63
C THR A 899 37.26 61.16 32.16
N THR A 900 37.00 60.00 31.52
CA THR A 900 36.20 59.95 30.27
C THR A 900 35.57 58.58 29.91
N GLU A 901 35.10 57.72 30.82
CA GLU A 901 34.41 56.48 30.39
C GLU A 901 33.17 56.07 31.22
N ARG A 902 32.06 56.80 31.07
CA ARG A 902 30.71 56.30 31.45
C ARG A 902 29.83 55.91 30.24
N HIS A 903 30.24 56.24 29.01
CA HIS A 903 29.53 55.86 27.79
C HIS A 903 29.74 54.43 27.23
N PRO A 904 30.80 53.65 27.55
CA PRO A 904 30.99 52.36 26.89
C PRO A 904 29.99 51.29 27.36
N ARG A 905 29.46 51.35 28.59
CA ARG A 905 28.49 50.36 29.10
C ARG A 905 27.14 50.37 28.40
N ARG A 906 26.58 51.55 28.11
CA ARG A 906 25.26 51.65 27.43
C ARG A 906 25.36 51.23 25.98
N ARG A 907 26.49 51.53 25.31
CA ARG A 907 26.78 51.07 23.94
C ARG A 907 26.93 49.56 23.89
N VAL A 908 27.66 48.94 24.82
CA VAL A 908 27.81 47.47 24.89
C VAL A 908 26.46 46.76 25.11
N VAL A 909 25.57 47.30 25.96
CA VAL A 909 24.23 46.73 26.16
C VAL A 909 23.36 46.87 24.89
N ILE A 910 23.41 48.03 24.23
CA ILE A 910 22.69 48.26 22.96
C ILE A 910 23.22 47.35 21.86
N PHE A 911 24.54 47.24 21.68
CA PHE A 911 25.16 46.32 20.73
C PHE A 911 24.84 44.86 21.06
N GLY A 912 24.79 44.50 22.35
CA GLY A 912 24.35 43.17 22.79
C GLY A 912 22.89 42.88 22.44
N LEU A 913 21.98 43.84 22.64
CA LEU A 913 20.57 43.70 22.24
C LEU A 913 20.41 43.62 20.72
N ILE A 914 21.15 44.44 19.96
CA ILE A 914 21.18 44.38 18.50
C ILE A 914 21.72 43.03 18.03
N TYR A 915 22.78 42.51 18.64
CA TYR A 915 23.32 41.19 18.34
C TYR A 915 22.28 40.09 18.58
N VAL A 916 21.60 40.09 19.74
CA VAL A 916 20.53 39.11 20.03
C VAL A 916 19.40 39.21 19.00
N LEU A 917 18.98 40.43 18.64
CA LEU A 917 17.92 40.64 17.66
C LEU A 917 18.35 40.19 16.26
N LEU A 918 19.56 40.52 15.82
CA LEU A 918 20.12 40.08 14.54
C LEU A 918 20.31 38.56 14.49
N SER A 919 20.78 37.94 15.58
CA SER A 919 20.87 36.48 15.67
C SER A 919 19.49 35.83 15.61
N THR A 920 18.49 36.40 16.29
CA THR A 920 17.11 35.88 16.25
C THR A 920 16.52 36.00 14.85
N VAL A 921 16.64 37.17 14.21
CA VAL A 921 16.20 37.39 12.83
C VAL A 921 16.97 36.48 11.89
N GLY A 922 18.29 36.34 12.04
CA GLY A 922 19.10 35.43 11.24
C GLY A 922 18.65 33.98 11.34
N SER A 923 18.32 33.50 12.55
CA SER A 923 17.78 32.15 12.74
C SER A 923 16.39 31.97 12.12
N VAL A 924 15.48 32.94 12.28
CA VAL A 924 14.14 32.88 11.68
C VAL A 924 14.23 32.94 10.15
N SER A 925 15.04 33.85 9.61
CA SER A 925 15.28 33.96 8.17
C SER A 925 15.91 32.70 7.57
N TYR A 926 16.83 32.04 8.29
CA TYR A 926 17.38 30.75 7.87
C TYR A 926 16.28 29.68 7.78
N ILE A 927 15.41 29.56 8.79
CA ILE A 927 14.30 28.59 8.75
C ILE A 927 13.37 28.88 7.56
N VAL A 928 12.98 30.13 7.36
CA VAL A 928 12.09 30.51 6.23
C VAL A 928 12.75 30.19 4.89
N LEU A 929 14.02 30.53 4.69
CA LEU A 929 14.75 30.24 3.46
C LEU A 929 14.91 28.73 3.22
N SER A 930 15.13 27.96 4.28
CA SER A 930 15.30 26.52 4.20
C SER A 930 13.99 25.75 3.98
N THR A 931 12.82 26.34 4.24
CA THR A 931 11.51 25.65 4.05
C THR A 931 11.32 25.10 2.63
N VAL A 932 11.76 25.84 1.61
CA VAL A 932 11.60 25.43 0.20
C VAL A 932 12.53 24.29 -0.18
N ASN A 933 13.70 24.22 0.46
CA ASN A 933 14.63 23.10 0.30
C ASN A 933 14.13 21.88 1.07
N PHE A 934 13.63 22.04 2.30
CA PHE A 934 13.08 20.95 3.11
C PHE A 934 11.66 20.53 2.73
N ALA A 935 11.12 21.00 1.61
CA ALA A 935 9.79 20.67 1.15
C ALA A 935 9.67 19.25 0.55
N ASN A 936 10.79 18.63 0.17
CA ASN A 936 10.85 17.26 -0.34
C ASN A 936 12.17 16.56 0.05
N ASP A 937 12.18 15.25 -0.12
CA ASP A 937 13.25 14.35 0.33
C ASP A 937 14.54 14.50 -0.49
N PHE A 938 14.47 15.12 -1.67
CA PHE A 938 15.63 15.41 -2.52
C PHE A 938 16.35 16.71 -2.14
N TYR A 939 15.79 17.48 -1.20
CA TYR A 939 16.21 18.84 -0.91
C TYR A 939 16.14 19.78 -2.13
N TRP A 940 15.23 19.49 -3.06
CA TRP A 940 15.12 20.19 -4.35
C TRP A 940 14.04 21.28 -4.30
N VAL A 941 14.44 22.54 -4.30
CA VAL A 941 13.54 23.70 -4.35
C VAL A 941 12.40 23.51 -5.37
N THR A 942 11.15 23.63 -4.92
CA THR A 942 9.91 23.63 -5.74
C THR A 942 9.60 22.37 -6.56
N PHE A 943 10.30 21.25 -6.32
CA PHE A 943 10.01 19.98 -6.99
C PHE A 943 8.56 19.53 -6.71
N ASN A 944 7.82 19.15 -7.76
CA ASN A 944 6.47 18.62 -7.65
C ASN A 944 6.32 17.29 -8.42
N MET A 945 5.42 16.43 -7.91
CA MET A 945 5.18 15.11 -8.51
C MET A 945 4.32 15.17 -9.78
N THR A 946 3.53 16.22 -9.96
CA THR A 946 2.59 16.36 -11.09
C THR A 946 3.22 16.99 -12.33
N GLY A 947 4.20 17.87 -12.16
CA GLY A 947 4.88 18.56 -13.28
C GLY A 947 6.31 18.07 -13.49
N HIS A 948 7.20 18.35 -12.54
CA HIS A 948 8.64 18.06 -12.63
C HIS A 948 8.89 16.56 -12.76
N HIS A 949 8.29 15.74 -11.89
CA HIS A 949 8.45 14.29 -11.99
C HIS A 949 7.91 13.75 -13.32
N VAL A 950 6.73 14.18 -13.77
CA VAL A 950 6.15 13.74 -15.05
C VAL A 950 7.02 14.15 -16.23
N ALA A 951 7.53 15.38 -16.24
CA ALA A 951 8.44 15.87 -17.27
C ALA A 951 9.73 15.04 -17.32
N ILE A 952 10.37 14.82 -16.17
CA ILE A 952 11.61 14.03 -16.06
C ILE A 952 11.34 12.58 -16.48
N ALA A 953 10.27 11.96 -15.98
CA ALA A 953 9.92 10.58 -16.30
C ALA A 953 9.59 10.40 -17.78
N ASN A 954 8.79 11.29 -18.38
CA ASN A 954 8.49 11.24 -19.82
C ASN A 954 9.73 11.44 -20.67
N TRP A 955 10.60 12.38 -20.28
CA TRP A 955 11.88 12.59 -20.97
C TRP A 955 12.77 11.35 -20.90
N PHE A 956 12.88 10.70 -19.73
CA PHE A 956 13.62 9.44 -19.61
C PHE A 956 12.98 8.32 -20.41
N ASN A 957 11.66 8.14 -20.36
CA ASN A 957 10.94 7.14 -21.14
C ASN A 957 11.16 7.32 -22.64
N GLU A 958 11.16 8.57 -23.12
CA GLU A 958 11.48 8.89 -24.51
C GLU A 958 12.93 8.52 -24.85
N ASN A 959 13.91 8.92 -24.03
CA ASN A 959 15.32 8.61 -24.31
C ASN A 959 15.64 7.11 -24.21
N VAL A 960 15.00 6.39 -23.29
CA VAL A 960 15.06 4.94 -23.18
C VAL A 960 14.47 4.29 -24.44
N MET A 961 13.31 4.76 -24.90
CA MET A 961 12.73 4.29 -26.17
C MET A 961 13.61 4.65 -27.37
N LEU A 962 14.38 5.73 -27.34
CA LEU A 962 15.31 6.08 -28.40
C LEU A 962 16.69 5.39 -28.27
N SER A 963 16.88 4.54 -27.25
CA SER A 963 18.15 3.87 -26.90
C SER A 963 19.35 4.82 -26.89
N ARG A 964 19.14 6.05 -26.40
CA ARG A 964 20.19 7.07 -26.35
C ARG A 964 21.11 6.82 -25.16
N THR A 965 22.41 6.71 -25.42
CA THR A 965 23.43 6.78 -24.39
C THR A 965 23.65 8.24 -23.99
N LEU A 966 23.24 8.57 -22.77
CA LEU A 966 23.33 9.93 -22.24
C LEU A 966 24.57 10.05 -21.36
N PHE A 967 25.42 11.03 -21.68
CA PHE A 967 26.45 11.51 -20.75
C PHE A 967 25.84 12.48 -19.74
N ALA A 968 26.60 12.91 -18.74
CA ALA A 968 26.12 13.93 -17.79
C ALA A 968 25.56 15.15 -18.54
N PHE A 969 24.26 15.39 -18.38
CA PHE A 969 23.52 16.44 -19.08
C PHE A 969 22.86 17.36 -18.06
N ARG A 970 22.45 18.53 -18.55
CA ARG A 970 21.73 19.54 -17.78
C ARG A 970 20.27 19.52 -18.20
N LEU A 971 19.37 19.30 -17.24
CA LEU A 971 17.92 19.30 -17.46
C LEU A 971 17.40 20.66 -17.95
N ASP A 972 18.11 21.74 -17.68
CA ASP A 972 17.78 23.10 -18.12
C ASP A 972 18.30 23.45 -19.54
N ASP A 973 18.92 22.49 -20.24
CA ASP A 973 19.28 22.66 -21.65
C ASP A 973 17.99 22.70 -22.52
N LEU A 974 17.94 23.62 -23.49
CA LEU A 974 16.88 23.73 -24.49
C LEU A 974 16.57 22.39 -25.18
N ARG A 975 17.57 21.51 -25.33
CA ARG A 975 17.39 20.16 -25.91
C ARG A 975 16.51 19.22 -25.07
N CYS A 976 16.32 19.52 -23.79
CA CYS A 976 15.46 18.75 -22.88
C CYS A 976 14.02 19.30 -22.82
N SER A 977 13.73 20.40 -23.53
CA SER A 977 12.38 20.97 -23.59
C SER A 977 11.46 20.20 -24.55
N SER A 978 10.18 20.09 -24.19
CA SER A 978 9.13 19.54 -25.06
C SER A 978 8.10 20.62 -25.36
N MET A 979 7.71 20.75 -26.63
CA MET A 979 6.63 21.64 -27.09
C MET A 979 5.28 20.93 -27.20
N GLN A 980 5.24 19.61 -27.03
CA GLN A 980 4.03 18.81 -27.23
C GLN A 980 3.17 18.67 -25.97
N LEU A 981 3.74 18.91 -24.79
CA LEU A 981 3.09 18.69 -23.52
C LEU A 981 3.24 19.93 -22.63
N GLU A 982 2.13 20.37 -22.06
CA GLU A 982 2.12 21.45 -21.08
C GLU A 982 2.24 20.86 -19.67
N PHE A 983 3.46 20.87 -19.12
CA PHE A 983 3.71 20.31 -17.77
C PHE A 983 3.20 21.18 -16.61
N SER A 984 2.59 22.35 -16.90
CA SER A 984 1.80 23.13 -15.94
C SER A 984 0.44 22.49 -15.64
N ASP A 985 -0.06 21.63 -16.53
CA ASP A 985 -1.32 20.90 -16.33
C ASP A 985 -1.13 19.76 -15.32
N MET A 986 -1.89 19.83 -14.22
CA MET A 986 -1.82 18.88 -13.12
C MET A 986 -2.43 17.50 -13.44
N THR A 987 -3.08 17.36 -14.61
CA THR A 987 -3.68 16.09 -15.07
C THR A 987 -2.73 15.27 -15.96
N GLN A 988 -1.54 15.79 -16.28
CA GLN A 988 -0.58 15.09 -17.12
C GLN A 988 -0.07 13.81 -16.45
N GLN A 989 0.01 12.74 -17.23
CA GLN A 989 0.46 11.42 -16.77
C GLN A 989 1.81 11.04 -17.38
N VAL A 990 2.51 10.13 -16.70
CA VAL A 990 3.71 9.50 -17.25
C VAL A 990 3.29 8.57 -18.39
N ARG A 991 3.85 8.79 -19.57
CA ARG A 991 3.62 7.98 -20.77
C ARG A 991 4.81 7.06 -20.98
N SER A 992 4.54 5.79 -21.24
CA SER A 992 5.52 4.80 -21.68
C SER A 992 5.04 4.11 -22.94
N SER A 993 5.95 3.81 -23.87
CA SER A 993 5.61 3.06 -25.08
C SER A 993 5.27 1.62 -24.72
N PRO A 994 4.12 1.06 -25.17
CA PRO A 994 3.81 -0.36 -24.97
C PRO A 994 4.81 -1.28 -25.70
N TRP A 995 5.60 -0.73 -26.64
CA TRP A 995 6.60 -1.45 -27.41
C TRP A 995 7.97 -1.53 -26.73
N LEU A 996 8.16 -0.84 -25.60
CA LEU A 996 9.45 -0.78 -24.93
C LEU A 996 9.88 -2.17 -24.41
N ALA A 997 8.99 -2.86 -23.69
CA ALA A 997 9.29 -4.18 -23.15
C ALA A 997 9.53 -5.25 -24.23
N PRO A 998 8.71 -5.37 -25.30
CA PRO A 998 9.05 -6.23 -26.44
C PRO A 998 10.42 -5.90 -27.03
N ARG A 999 10.73 -4.61 -27.21
CA ARG A 999 12.02 -4.19 -27.75
C ARG A 999 13.19 -4.60 -26.86
N LEU A 1000 13.11 -4.34 -25.55
CA LEU A 1000 14.15 -4.74 -24.60
C LEU A 1000 14.36 -6.26 -24.62
N GLN A 1001 13.31 -7.06 -24.76
CA GLN A 1001 13.41 -8.51 -24.88
C GLN A 1001 14.18 -8.95 -26.13
N PHE A 1002 13.93 -8.32 -27.28
CA PHE A 1002 14.54 -8.70 -28.57
C PHE A 1002 15.90 -8.05 -28.84
N GLU A 1003 16.24 -6.94 -28.18
CA GLU A 1003 17.48 -6.21 -28.40
C GLU A 1003 18.46 -6.38 -27.22
N ASP A 1004 18.07 -5.96 -26.02
CA ASP A 1004 19.00 -5.78 -24.88
C ASP A 1004 19.10 -7.01 -23.96
N LEU A 1005 18.01 -7.76 -23.78
CA LEU A 1005 17.92 -8.91 -22.86
C LEU A 1005 18.20 -10.27 -23.53
N THR A 1006 18.87 -10.25 -24.69
CA THR A 1006 19.21 -11.46 -25.46
C THR A 1006 20.45 -12.19 -24.94
N GLY A 1007 21.19 -11.62 -23.98
CA GLY A 1007 22.41 -12.23 -23.46
C GLY A 1007 22.17 -13.56 -22.72
N VAL A 1008 23.20 -14.42 -22.69
CA VAL A 1008 23.13 -15.75 -22.03
C VAL A 1008 22.83 -15.65 -20.53
N LEU A 1009 23.49 -14.73 -19.81
CA LEU A 1009 23.27 -14.52 -18.37
C LEU A 1009 21.82 -14.12 -18.03
N PRO A 1010 21.24 -13.05 -18.62
CA PRO A 1010 19.85 -12.68 -18.34
C PRO A 1010 18.87 -13.76 -18.79
N ALA A 1011 19.16 -14.50 -19.86
CA ALA A 1011 18.32 -15.63 -20.29
C ALA A 1011 18.30 -16.76 -19.24
N ILE A 1012 19.45 -17.19 -18.72
CA ILE A 1012 19.53 -18.23 -17.68
C ILE A 1012 18.82 -17.78 -16.39
N GLN A 1013 19.03 -16.53 -15.98
CA GLN A 1013 18.33 -15.95 -14.82
C GLN A 1013 16.81 -15.95 -15.01
N GLY A 1014 16.34 -15.50 -16.18
CA GLY A 1014 14.92 -15.48 -16.53
C GLY A 1014 14.31 -16.88 -16.59
N LEU A 1015 15.00 -17.84 -17.20
CA LEU A 1015 14.55 -19.24 -17.28
C LEU A 1015 14.42 -19.87 -15.89
N ARG A 1016 15.41 -19.68 -15.00
CA ARG A 1016 15.40 -20.25 -13.64
C ARG A 1016 14.38 -19.59 -12.70
N GLN A 1017 14.01 -18.33 -12.96
CA GLN A 1017 12.97 -17.62 -12.20
C GLN A 1017 11.56 -17.89 -12.74
N SER A 1018 11.45 -18.39 -13.97
CA SER A 1018 10.17 -18.69 -14.60
C SER A 1018 9.51 -19.93 -13.99
N ASN A 1019 8.18 -19.94 -13.93
CA ASN A 1019 7.43 -21.13 -13.55
C ASN A 1019 7.75 -22.26 -14.56
N PRO A 1020 8.26 -23.42 -14.12
CA PRO A 1020 8.62 -24.52 -15.02
C PRO A 1020 7.49 -24.97 -15.93
N CYS A 1021 6.25 -25.00 -15.44
CA CYS A 1021 5.09 -25.41 -16.24
C CYS A 1021 4.79 -24.44 -17.40
N LEU A 1022 5.31 -23.21 -17.36
CA LEU A 1022 5.20 -22.24 -18.44
C LEU A 1022 6.35 -22.31 -19.46
N GLY A 1023 7.38 -23.14 -19.23
CA GLY A 1023 8.53 -23.27 -20.12
C GLY A 1023 8.16 -23.54 -21.60
N PRO A 1024 7.28 -24.50 -21.91
CA PRO A 1024 6.86 -24.78 -23.29
C PRO A 1024 6.11 -23.62 -23.98
N TRP A 1025 5.65 -22.63 -23.22
CA TRP A 1025 4.97 -21.44 -23.74
C TRP A 1025 5.93 -20.33 -24.16
N ILE A 1026 7.24 -20.52 -24.00
CA ILE A 1026 8.26 -19.65 -24.60
C ILE A 1026 8.16 -19.80 -26.12
N MET A 1027 7.91 -18.69 -26.82
CA MET A 1027 7.72 -18.71 -28.27
C MET A 1027 9.04 -18.98 -28.98
N THR A 1028 9.39 -20.25 -29.13
CA THR A 1028 10.52 -20.67 -29.96
C THR A 1028 10.15 -21.95 -30.67
N GLN A 1029 10.71 -22.13 -31.85
CA GLN A 1029 10.65 -23.40 -32.53
C GLN A 1029 12.01 -24.07 -32.34
N TYR A 1030 12.04 -25.25 -31.72
CA TYR A 1030 13.28 -25.99 -31.50
C TYR A 1030 13.78 -26.66 -32.78
N CYS A 1031 15.08 -26.66 -32.97
CA CYS A 1031 15.78 -27.31 -34.09
C CYS A 1031 16.55 -28.55 -33.63
N TRP A 1032 17.01 -28.56 -32.38
CA TRP A 1032 17.72 -29.68 -31.76
C TRP A 1032 17.27 -29.88 -30.32
N VAL A 1033 17.36 -31.12 -29.85
CA VAL A 1033 17.16 -31.44 -28.43
C VAL A 1033 18.35 -30.94 -27.61
N ASP A 1034 19.57 -31.17 -28.09
CA ASP A 1034 20.83 -30.95 -27.37
C ASP A 1034 21.74 -29.90 -28.03
N PHE A 1035 22.60 -29.24 -27.24
CA PHE A 1035 23.62 -28.31 -27.76
C PHE A 1035 24.63 -29.00 -28.68
N GLY A 1036 24.86 -30.31 -28.49
CA GLY A 1036 25.72 -31.14 -29.34
C GLY A 1036 25.15 -31.39 -30.74
N ARG A 1037 23.88 -31.04 -30.99
CA ARG A 1037 23.14 -31.24 -32.25
C ARG A 1037 23.02 -32.72 -32.65
N GLN A 1038 23.06 -33.64 -31.69
CA GLN A 1038 22.93 -35.08 -31.95
C GLN A 1038 21.51 -35.46 -32.38
N TRP A 1039 20.49 -34.79 -31.85
CA TRP A 1039 19.09 -35.09 -32.13
C TRP A 1039 18.38 -33.90 -32.80
N PRO A 1040 18.28 -33.88 -34.15
CA PRO A 1040 17.51 -32.87 -34.87
C PRO A 1040 16.00 -33.10 -34.69
N MET A 1041 15.23 -32.02 -34.56
CA MET A 1041 13.79 -32.09 -34.27
C MET A 1041 12.94 -31.03 -35.01
N ALA A 1042 13.50 -30.34 -35.99
CA ALA A 1042 12.70 -29.38 -36.75
C ALA A 1042 11.55 -30.07 -37.51
N ASN A 1043 10.38 -29.44 -37.53
CA ASN A 1043 9.17 -29.94 -38.21
C ASN A 1043 9.28 -30.16 -39.73
N SER A 1044 10.36 -29.71 -40.36
CA SER A 1044 10.62 -29.91 -41.79
C SER A 1044 12.12 -29.86 -42.08
N GLN A 1045 12.53 -30.59 -43.12
CA GLN A 1045 13.94 -30.60 -43.55
C GLN A 1045 14.43 -29.20 -43.94
N ALA A 1046 13.61 -28.42 -44.65
CA ALA A 1046 13.95 -27.06 -45.04
C ALA A 1046 14.21 -26.15 -43.83
N ARG A 1047 13.46 -26.34 -42.74
CA ARG A 1047 13.69 -25.60 -41.50
C ARG A 1047 14.98 -26.06 -40.81
N GLN A 1048 15.22 -27.37 -40.74
CA GLN A 1048 16.47 -27.91 -40.18
C GLN A 1048 17.70 -27.31 -40.88
N THR A 1049 17.65 -27.19 -42.21
CA THR A 1049 18.70 -26.53 -43.00
C THR A 1049 18.86 -25.06 -42.65
N ARG A 1050 17.76 -24.31 -42.46
CA ARG A 1050 17.85 -22.91 -41.99
C ARG A 1050 18.43 -22.79 -40.59
N CYS A 1051 18.12 -23.69 -39.67
CA CYS A 1051 18.64 -23.63 -38.30
C CYS A 1051 20.18 -23.68 -38.25
N ALA A 1052 20.82 -24.30 -39.25
CA ALA A 1052 22.28 -24.37 -39.33
C ALA A 1052 22.96 -22.99 -39.42
N SER A 1053 22.26 -21.95 -39.88
CA SER A 1053 22.80 -20.57 -39.91
C SER A 1053 22.65 -19.82 -38.57
N SER A 1054 21.92 -20.37 -37.59
CA SER A 1054 21.57 -19.70 -36.33
C SER A 1054 22.04 -20.46 -35.08
N VAL A 1055 23.06 -21.32 -35.21
CA VAL A 1055 23.54 -22.23 -34.15
C VAL A 1055 24.08 -21.53 -32.89
N THR A 1056 24.32 -20.23 -32.94
CA THR A 1056 24.75 -19.44 -31.77
C THR A 1056 23.59 -18.99 -30.89
N ASN A 1057 22.33 -19.18 -31.33
CA ASN A 1057 21.13 -18.83 -30.57
C ASN A 1057 20.69 -20.02 -29.68
N GLY A 1058 20.72 -19.85 -28.36
CA GLY A 1058 20.30 -20.87 -27.39
C GLY A 1058 18.81 -21.22 -27.48
N ALA A 1059 17.97 -20.32 -28.00
CA ALA A 1059 16.52 -20.52 -28.04
C ALA A 1059 16.07 -21.65 -28.99
N ILE A 1060 16.91 -22.06 -29.94
CA ILE A 1060 16.58 -23.15 -30.87
C ILE A 1060 16.94 -24.53 -30.32
N TYR A 1061 17.50 -24.60 -29.11
CA TYR A 1061 17.90 -25.83 -28.44
C TYR A 1061 16.97 -26.10 -27.25
N LEU A 1062 16.38 -27.29 -27.19
CA LEU A 1062 15.49 -27.66 -26.08
C LEU A 1062 16.27 -27.75 -24.75
N GLU A 1063 17.53 -28.18 -24.81
CA GLU A 1063 18.46 -28.26 -23.68
C GLU A 1063 18.57 -26.96 -22.89
N ALA A 1064 18.61 -25.81 -23.57
CA ALA A 1064 18.71 -24.50 -22.94
C ALA A 1064 17.58 -24.27 -21.91
N LEU A 1065 16.36 -24.66 -22.29
CA LEU A 1065 15.20 -24.60 -21.40
C LEU A 1065 15.32 -25.64 -20.29
N LEU A 1066 15.44 -26.92 -20.65
CA LEU A 1066 15.33 -28.03 -19.71
C LEU A 1066 16.41 -28.05 -18.63
N ARG A 1067 17.62 -27.55 -18.93
CA ARG A 1067 18.71 -27.43 -17.95
C ARG A 1067 18.44 -26.41 -16.85
N ASN A 1068 17.50 -25.49 -17.08
CA ASN A 1068 17.24 -24.32 -16.24
C ASN A 1068 15.87 -24.36 -15.57
N LEU A 1069 15.18 -25.50 -15.59
CA LEU A 1069 13.89 -25.70 -14.94
C LEU A 1069 14.00 -26.69 -13.78
N ASP A 1070 13.14 -26.53 -12.77
CA ASP A 1070 12.91 -27.56 -11.76
C ASP A 1070 12.12 -28.73 -12.37
N TRP A 1071 12.80 -29.85 -12.57
CA TRP A 1071 12.22 -31.05 -13.18
C TRP A 1071 11.11 -31.68 -12.33
N ASN A 1072 11.12 -31.53 -11.01
CA ASN A 1072 10.05 -32.09 -10.17
C ASN A 1072 8.71 -31.40 -10.46
N VAL A 1073 8.74 -30.07 -10.58
CA VAL A 1073 7.55 -29.28 -10.92
C VAL A 1073 7.19 -29.47 -12.39
N TRP A 1074 8.17 -29.43 -13.29
CA TRP A 1074 7.94 -29.53 -14.72
C TRP A 1074 7.34 -30.87 -15.15
N THR A 1075 7.83 -31.99 -14.58
CA THR A 1075 7.32 -33.33 -14.90
C THR A 1075 5.86 -33.52 -14.45
N SER A 1076 5.41 -32.80 -13.41
CA SER A 1076 4.00 -32.84 -12.99
C SER A 1076 3.04 -32.27 -14.05
N CYS A 1077 3.52 -31.34 -14.88
CA CYS A 1077 2.73 -30.68 -15.93
C CYS A 1077 2.95 -31.30 -17.32
N TRP A 1078 4.19 -31.68 -17.65
CA TRP A 1078 4.59 -32.02 -19.02
C TRP A 1078 5.31 -33.37 -19.14
N GLY A 1079 5.50 -34.13 -18.06
CA GLY A 1079 6.31 -35.33 -18.04
C GLY A 1079 5.84 -36.40 -19.03
N SER A 1080 4.53 -36.69 -19.08
CA SER A 1080 3.96 -37.65 -20.02
C SER A 1080 4.14 -37.21 -21.48
N SER A 1081 3.83 -35.96 -21.80
CA SER A 1081 4.00 -35.38 -23.13
C SER A 1081 5.46 -35.40 -23.58
N PHE A 1082 6.40 -35.08 -22.69
CA PHE A 1082 7.83 -35.16 -22.97
C PHE A 1082 8.31 -36.59 -23.17
N ASP A 1083 7.84 -37.54 -22.36
CA ASP A 1083 8.21 -38.94 -22.49
C ASP A 1083 7.75 -39.54 -23.82
N ILE A 1084 6.55 -39.18 -24.27
CA ILE A 1084 6.02 -39.58 -25.57
C ILE A 1084 6.83 -38.94 -26.71
N ALA A 1085 7.14 -37.65 -26.61
CA ALA A 1085 7.80 -36.93 -27.70
C ALA A 1085 9.32 -37.18 -27.81
N PHE A 1086 10.01 -37.34 -26.67
CA PHE A 1086 11.48 -37.40 -26.60
C PHE A 1086 11.99 -38.45 -25.62
N GLY A 1087 11.45 -38.48 -24.40
CA GLY A 1087 12.04 -39.22 -23.27
C GLY A 1087 12.19 -40.71 -23.52
N THR A 1088 11.18 -41.37 -24.11
CA THR A 1088 11.23 -42.82 -24.42
C THR A 1088 12.36 -43.15 -25.40
N THR A 1089 12.51 -42.35 -26.46
CA THR A 1089 13.58 -42.53 -27.47
C THR A 1089 14.96 -42.20 -26.90
N LEU A 1090 15.10 -41.14 -26.10
CA LEU A 1090 16.38 -40.79 -25.48
C LEU A 1090 16.85 -41.88 -24.51
N ARG A 1091 15.93 -42.49 -23.75
CA ARG A 1091 16.24 -43.60 -22.83
C ARG A 1091 16.67 -44.89 -23.54
N SER A 1092 16.43 -45.04 -24.85
CA SER A 1092 16.87 -46.24 -25.59
C SER A 1092 18.36 -46.23 -25.92
N THR A 1093 19.07 -45.12 -25.70
CA THR A 1093 20.51 -44.98 -25.98
C THR A 1093 21.28 -44.59 -24.73
N SER A 1094 22.52 -45.06 -24.60
CA SER A 1094 23.39 -44.70 -23.46
C SER A 1094 23.72 -43.19 -23.43
N ALA A 1095 23.87 -42.57 -24.60
CA ALA A 1095 24.08 -41.14 -24.76
C ALA A 1095 22.87 -40.33 -24.27
N GLY A 1096 21.65 -40.72 -24.66
CA GLY A 1096 20.42 -40.04 -24.23
C GLY A 1096 20.15 -40.21 -22.73
N GLN A 1097 20.41 -41.39 -22.15
CA GLN A 1097 20.32 -41.60 -20.70
C GLN A 1097 21.31 -40.75 -19.89
N ALA A 1098 22.51 -40.49 -20.43
CA ALA A 1098 23.48 -39.61 -19.79
C ALA A 1098 23.06 -38.13 -19.88
N TRP A 1099 22.57 -37.71 -21.06
CA TRP A 1099 22.08 -36.36 -21.28
C TRP A 1099 20.84 -36.03 -20.43
N LEU A 1100 19.90 -36.96 -20.27
CA LEU A 1100 18.73 -36.80 -19.40
C LEU A 1100 19.15 -36.58 -17.94
N ARG A 1101 20.02 -37.45 -17.39
CA ARG A 1101 20.52 -37.31 -16.01
C ARG A 1101 21.24 -35.99 -15.76
N MET A 1102 22.03 -35.54 -16.73
CA MET A 1102 22.72 -34.26 -16.66
C MET A 1102 21.70 -33.10 -16.63
N THR A 1103 20.70 -33.13 -17.50
CA THR A 1103 19.71 -32.05 -17.65
C THR A 1103 18.76 -31.98 -16.46
N GLU A 1104 18.32 -33.13 -15.94
CA GLU A 1104 17.41 -33.27 -14.79
C GLU A 1104 17.99 -32.70 -13.50
N THR A 1105 19.29 -32.87 -13.28
CA THR A 1105 19.95 -32.47 -12.03
C THR A 1105 20.55 -31.07 -12.07
N ASN A 1106 20.66 -30.47 -13.26
CA ASN A 1106 21.45 -29.25 -13.46
C ASN A 1106 20.93 -28.06 -12.65
N TYR A 1107 19.62 -27.83 -12.66
CA TYR A 1107 18.98 -26.70 -11.96
C TYR A 1107 19.31 -26.68 -10.46
N LEU A 1108 19.36 -27.86 -9.81
CA LEU A 1108 19.60 -27.99 -8.37
C LEU A 1108 21.10 -27.97 -8.00
N THR A 1109 21.98 -28.34 -8.94
CA THR A 1109 23.38 -28.65 -8.65
C THR A 1109 24.36 -27.60 -9.15
N THR A 1110 23.98 -26.76 -10.12
CA THR A 1110 24.88 -25.79 -10.75
C THR A 1110 24.53 -24.35 -10.41
N SER A 1111 25.55 -23.51 -10.22
CA SER A 1111 25.34 -22.07 -10.09
C SER A 1111 25.03 -21.45 -11.46
N ILE A 1112 24.43 -20.24 -11.46
CA ILE A 1112 24.17 -19.50 -12.70
C ILE A 1112 25.48 -19.23 -13.48
N ALA A 1113 26.59 -18.96 -12.78
CA ALA A 1113 27.88 -18.69 -13.41
C ALA A 1113 28.46 -19.93 -14.13
N ASP A 1114 28.28 -21.11 -13.54
CA ASP A 1114 28.72 -22.38 -14.15
C ASP A 1114 27.89 -22.69 -15.40
N GLU A 1115 26.59 -22.44 -15.36
CA GLU A 1115 25.70 -22.65 -16.51
C GLU A 1115 25.99 -21.68 -17.66
N VAL A 1116 26.27 -20.40 -17.36
CA VAL A 1116 26.73 -19.43 -18.37
C VAL A 1116 28.02 -19.91 -19.03
N SER A 1117 28.94 -20.45 -18.23
CA SER A 1117 30.17 -21.03 -18.74
C SER A 1117 29.87 -22.22 -19.65
N TYR A 1118 28.96 -23.12 -19.27
CA TYR A 1118 28.55 -24.27 -20.08
C TYR A 1118 28.00 -23.86 -21.46
N TRP A 1119 27.09 -22.89 -21.51
CA TRP A 1119 26.53 -22.36 -22.76
C TRP A 1119 27.61 -21.73 -23.64
N SER A 1120 28.55 -21.00 -23.03
CA SER A 1120 29.66 -20.38 -23.74
C SER A 1120 30.61 -21.43 -24.35
N HIS A 1121 30.88 -22.54 -23.65
CA HIS A 1121 31.66 -23.66 -24.19
C HIS A 1121 30.95 -24.37 -25.35
N ALA A 1122 29.61 -24.38 -25.33
CA ALA A 1122 28.78 -24.87 -26.44
C ALA A 1122 28.65 -23.87 -27.61
N ASN A 1123 29.36 -22.73 -27.55
CA ASN A 1123 29.31 -21.64 -28.55
C ASN A 1123 27.91 -20.99 -28.69
N ILE A 1124 27.13 -21.00 -27.60
CA ILE A 1124 25.88 -20.26 -27.50
C ILE A 1124 26.18 -18.83 -27.02
N GLN A 1125 25.78 -17.83 -27.80
CA GLN A 1125 26.16 -16.43 -27.59
C GLN A 1125 24.99 -15.56 -27.14
N HIS A 1126 23.77 -15.92 -27.54
CA HIS A 1126 22.55 -15.20 -27.21
C HIS A 1126 21.37 -16.17 -27.13
N TYR A 1127 20.26 -15.72 -26.57
CA TYR A 1127 18.99 -16.42 -26.48
C TYR A 1127 17.90 -15.47 -26.97
N THR A 1128 17.57 -15.57 -28.26
CA THR A 1128 16.54 -14.73 -28.89
C THR A 1128 15.38 -15.62 -29.33
N VAL A 1129 14.23 -15.42 -28.70
CA VAL A 1129 12.99 -16.13 -29.00
C VAL A 1129 12.42 -15.67 -30.35
N GLN A 1130 11.38 -16.33 -30.85
CA GLN A 1130 10.64 -15.87 -32.02
C GLN A 1130 9.59 -14.83 -31.64
N TRP A 1131 9.30 -13.92 -32.57
CA TRP A 1131 8.26 -12.91 -32.39
C TRP A 1131 6.86 -13.52 -32.30
N GLN A 1132 6.00 -12.91 -31.48
CA GLN A 1132 4.59 -13.26 -31.33
C GLN A 1132 3.74 -12.05 -30.93
N ASN A 1133 2.43 -12.14 -31.15
CA ASN A 1133 1.43 -11.11 -30.81
C ASN A 1133 0.21 -11.65 -30.03
N TYR A 1134 0.27 -12.88 -29.52
CA TYR A 1134 -0.79 -13.49 -28.71
C TYR A 1134 -0.60 -13.31 -27.20
N LYS A 1135 0.53 -12.73 -26.76
CA LYS A 1135 0.85 -12.32 -25.39
C LYS A 1135 1.47 -10.91 -25.39
N SER A 1136 1.11 -10.07 -24.42
CA SER A 1136 1.87 -8.87 -24.10
C SER A 1136 3.15 -9.24 -23.35
N THR A 1137 4.22 -8.45 -23.52
CA THR A 1137 5.44 -8.56 -22.74
C THR A 1137 5.53 -7.34 -21.84
N GLY A 1138 5.42 -7.53 -20.53
CA GLY A 1138 5.25 -6.44 -19.55
C GLY A 1138 3.83 -6.37 -19.05
#